data_AF-A0A8S2SRG3-F1
#
_entry.id   AF-A0A8S2SRG3-F1
#
_cell.length_a   1.000
_cell.length_b   1.000
_cell.length_c   1.000
_cell.angle_alpha   90.00
_cell.angle_beta   90.00
_cell.angle_gamma   90.00
#
_symmetry.space_group_name_H-M   'P 1'
#
loop_
_entity.id
_entity.type
_entity.pdbx_description
1 polymer ?
#
loop_
_entity_poly.entity_id
_entity_poly.type
_entity_poly.pdbx_seq_one_letter_code
_entity_poly.pdbx_strand_id
1 'polypeptide(L)'
;MDKLTAFPKQYFDRFRFNQQAPYFDRVKTATNNDLVSLFDDLVQALQLNTTSIHQICQEFSDIPDEKLTDVLLLDHELYVLLLPNTLCKLLEKWCSKTPLTDDESDLFGETSQLLLRLVQGSNDEPDKIDKIGTWLLNETFIGAICSCVQQIAKTGTHLSDHNLEHLNTLLEALTSFQARRKLITDNSAMLLLLESVVACLESSYYTDTFLVLRPETTMLTTSEVFLLITCTNYLKSYDGHRKTELSEKLLQIMIESYIKIYDNFIPSIEQWKHSLTRSIYCMTHLISYHDKNLNGYEEKLVDNLTQILNSTNLFRNISSIGINSEILLIEAALRILSELTLNLATLAMVREKQLNDTITKFTKVENDDITLKACQLLGSIMSDDEFKQTVDLVKVTEVVINNLKDVLNSPSAENREKVLSNLKNLVENDDIKNEIISQNALGSIIKSSTDKADDATPLQILYSIAFNANAVDQFKNDKNFLEHVREQEKSDKVDVQVAAKGIMWKLVDEAKFITEQEEKETAHLVQSQGSNTSEVNKSSPKSDDKRGSIDEHEKYDMMISYSWNEKELIYKIYDRLVKDGYRIWLDRDNMYGSIILRMAEAIENSDFILISMSSAYKKSPNCQAEAEYAYNRKRCIIPLISEENYRANGWLGFIAGSKMYVDFQQGDFDGAYDLLIKEIKRNQGKSVPPKERSKPPVEETKEKKENLTIPHPDIQAIPQLSANHDAFAEVIYEEQVAVLGKSPFPSAVGERAPARVAEDQEHAGALKRNMEEMMIHRQSLWIDVDLPQNIRE
;
A
#
# COMPACT_ATOMS: atom_id res chain seq x y z
N MET A 1 29.87 -9.08 51.27
CA MET A 1 30.58 -9.70 52.42
C MET A 1 29.51 -10.42 53.24
N ASP A 2 29.37 -11.74 53.33
CA ASP A 2 30.31 -12.85 53.20
C ASP A 2 29.57 -14.11 52.71
N LYS A 3 29.94 -14.62 51.53
CA LYS A 3 29.76 -16.03 51.07
C LYS A 3 30.22 -16.24 49.62
N LEU A 4 31.37 -15.68 49.23
CA LEU A 4 32.04 -15.97 47.96
C LEU A 4 33.50 -16.29 48.24
N THR A 5 33.77 -17.51 48.73
CA THR A 5 35.12 -18.03 48.90
C THR A 5 35.18 -19.48 48.45
N ALA A 6 35.46 -19.69 47.16
CA ALA A 6 36.31 -20.77 46.63
C ALA A 6 36.23 -20.77 45.08
N PHE A 7 36.99 -19.90 44.42
CA PHE A 7 37.34 -20.10 43.00
C PHE A 7 38.80 -20.59 42.91
N PRO A 8 39.12 -21.57 42.04
CA PRO A 8 40.47 -22.14 41.97
C PRO A 8 41.51 -21.12 41.51
N LYS A 9 42.64 -21.05 42.24
CA LYS A 9 43.83 -20.21 41.97
C LYS A 9 44.41 -20.30 40.55
N GLN A 10 44.04 -21.31 39.76
CA GLN A 10 44.54 -21.50 38.39
C GLN A 10 44.04 -20.46 37.38
N TYR A 11 42.97 -19.71 37.68
CA TYR A 11 42.52 -18.60 36.84
C TYR A 11 43.23 -17.27 37.15
N PHE A 12 43.88 -17.16 38.31
CA PHE A 12 44.56 -15.93 38.73
C PHE A 12 45.86 -15.67 37.95
N ASP A 13 46.54 -16.71 37.48
CA ASP A 13 47.84 -16.60 36.81
C ASP A 13 47.72 -16.20 35.32
N ARG A 14 46.53 -16.23 34.72
CA ARG A 14 46.28 -15.64 33.39
C ARG A 14 46.00 -14.13 33.41
N PHE A 15 45.68 -13.56 34.58
CA PHE A 15 45.28 -12.16 34.73
C PHE A 15 46.44 -11.18 34.98
N ARG A 16 47.69 -11.66 35.01
CA ARG A 16 48.87 -10.80 35.10
C ARG A 16 49.57 -10.66 33.75
N PHE A 17 48.97 -9.91 32.83
CA PHE A 17 49.76 -9.12 31.88
C PHE A 17 49.03 -7.82 31.56
N ASN A 18 49.70 -6.71 31.85
CA ASN A 18 49.31 -5.35 31.45
C ASN A 18 49.00 -5.29 29.95
N GLN A 19 47.79 -4.90 29.58
CA GLN A 19 47.42 -3.75 28.73
C GLN A 19 45.98 -3.95 28.23
N GLN A 20 45.16 -2.90 28.22
CA GLN A 20 43.77 -2.94 27.73
C GLN A 20 43.71 -3.22 26.20
N ALA A 21 44.76 -2.89 25.45
CA ALA A 21 44.88 -3.10 24.00
C ALA A 21 44.86 -4.59 23.53
N PRO A 22 45.65 -5.53 24.09
CA PRO A 22 45.66 -6.92 23.64
C PRO A 22 44.34 -7.69 23.83
N TYR A 23 43.40 -7.16 24.61
CA TYR A 23 42.12 -7.80 24.85
C TYR A 23 41.13 -7.56 23.69
N PHE A 24 40.96 -6.31 23.25
CA PHE A 24 40.05 -5.96 22.16
C PHE A 24 40.59 -6.37 20.78
N ASP A 25 41.92 -6.38 20.60
CA ASP A 25 42.57 -6.97 19.41
C ASP A 25 42.25 -8.46 19.26
N ARG A 26 42.05 -9.17 20.38
CA ARG A 26 41.62 -10.59 20.37
C ARG A 26 40.16 -10.74 20.00
N VAL A 27 39.28 -9.80 20.35
CA VAL A 27 37.87 -9.83 19.90
C VAL A 27 37.80 -9.60 18.38
N LYS A 28 38.61 -8.67 17.85
CA LYS A 28 38.73 -8.41 16.40
C LYS A 28 39.20 -9.66 15.62
N THR A 29 40.08 -10.48 16.20
CA THR A 29 40.67 -11.66 15.53
C THR A 29 40.10 -13.02 15.97
N ALA A 30 39.20 -13.06 16.95
CA ALA A 30 38.59 -14.28 17.49
C ALA A 30 37.66 -14.96 16.48
N THR A 31 37.56 -16.29 16.63
CA THR A 31 36.52 -17.12 16.02
C THR A 31 35.22 -17.03 16.83
N ASN A 32 34.07 -17.31 16.22
CA ASN A 32 32.75 -17.12 16.86
C ASN A 32 32.61 -17.90 18.19
N ASN A 33 33.25 -19.07 18.31
CA ASN A 33 33.24 -19.88 19.53
C ASN A 33 34.05 -19.27 20.68
N ASP A 34 35.06 -18.44 20.38
CA ASP A 34 35.89 -17.78 21.39
C ASP A 34 35.27 -16.47 21.90
N LEU A 35 34.34 -15.88 21.13
CA LEU A 35 33.71 -14.59 21.43
C LEU A 35 32.94 -14.58 22.75
N VAL A 36 32.20 -15.65 23.07
CA VAL A 36 31.44 -15.74 24.33
C VAL A 36 32.38 -15.67 25.53
N SER A 37 33.47 -16.44 25.50
CA SER A 37 34.47 -16.45 26.60
C SER A 37 35.16 -15.10 26.76
N LEU A 38 35.34 -14.36 25.66
CA LEU A 38 35.81 -13.00 25.73
C LEU A 38 34.73 -12.14 26.42
N PHE A 39 33.49 -12.12 25.95
CA PHE A 39 32.44 -11.33 26.58
C PHE A 39 32.25 -11.62 28.10
N ASP A 40 32.47 -12.86 28.54
CA ASP A 40 32.55 -13.21 29.97
C ASP A 40 33.71 -12.51 30.70
N ASP A 41 34.91 -12.51 30.11
CA ASP A 41 36.09 -11.79 30.63
C ASP A 41 35.82 -10.27 30.72
N LEU A 42 35.06 -9.67 29.80
CA LEU A 42 34.66 -8.26 29.85
C LEU A 42 33.74 -7.98 31.05
N VAL A 43 32.75 -8.83 31.28
CA VAL A 43 31.85 -8.70 32.44
C VAL A 43 32.64 -8.86 33.74
N GLN A 44 33.59 -9.79 33.79
CA GLN A 44 34.48 -9.92 34.94
C GLN A 44 35.34 -8.65 35.14
N ALA A 45 35.86 -8.07 34.07
CA ALA A 45 36.61 -6.82 34.13
C ALA A 45 35.76 -5.64 34.64
N LEU A 46 34.47 -5.58 34.27
CA LEU A 46 33.52 -4.60 34.81
C LEU A 46 33.32 -4.81 36.32
N GLN A 47 33.13 -6.05 36.76
CA GLN A 47 32.97 -6.39 38.18
C GLN A 47 34.21 -6.04 39.02
N LEU A 48 35.40 -6.16 38.42
CA LEU A 48 36.67 -5.80 39.05
C LEU A 48 37.02 -4.31 38.92
N ASN A 49 36.18 -3.50 38.27
CA ASN A 49 36.41 -2.09 37.96
C ASN A 49 37.72 -1.83 37.18
N THR A 50 38.15 -2.79 36.35
CA THR A 50 39.34 -2.64 35.50
C THR A 50 39.02 -2.11 34.10
N THR A 51 37.73 -2.07 33.74
CA THR A 51 37.17 -1.43 32.55
C THR A 51 35.84 -0.76 32.91
N SER A 52 35.29 0.06 32.02
CA SER A 52 33.96 0.67 32.15
C SER A 52 33.08 0.33 30.95
N ILE A 53 31.76 0.48 31.10
CA ILE A 53 30.83 0.30 29.96
C ILE A 53 31.15 1.31 28.86
N HIS A 54 31.57 2.52 29.22
CA HIS A 54 32.03 3.54 28.28
C HIS A 54 33.20 3.02 27.44
N GLN A 55 34.24 2.49 28.08
CA GLN A 55 35.40 1.93 27.39
C GLN A 55 35.03 0.73 26.51
N ILE A 56 34.10 -0.13 26.95
CA ILE A 56 33.62 -1.26 26.14
C ILE A 56 32.91 -0.76 24.87
N CYS A 57 32.02 0.24 24.98
CA CYS A 57 31.29 0.75 23.82
C CYS A 57 32.22 1.42 22.80
N GLN A 58 33.21 2.20 23.28
CA GLN A 58 34.23 2.80 22.43
C GLN A 58 35.02 1.75 21.65
N GLU A 59 35.43 0.67 22.30
CA GLU A 59 36.21 -0.39 21.64
C GLU A 59 35.35 -1.22 20.68
N PHE A 60 34.04 -1.32 20.94
CA PHE A 60 33.10 -1.99 20.04
C PHE A 60 32.85 -1.18 18.76
N SER A 61 33.14 0.13 18.75
CA SER A 61 33.05 0.97 17.55
C SER A 61 33.84 0.40 16.36
N ASP A 62 34.98 -0.24 16.62
CA ASP A 62 35.87 -0.82 15.61
C ASP A 62 35.57 -2.29 15.25
N ILE A 63 34.62 -2.94 15.92
CA ILE A 63 34.32 -4.36 15.71
C ILE A 63 33.25 -4.49 14.62
N PRO A 64 33.42 -5.36 13.60
CA PRO A 64 32.40 -5.56 12.57
C PRO A 64 31.04 -6.01 13.13
N ASP A 65 29.96 -5.45 12.58
CA ASP A 65 28.59 -5.71 13.03
C ASP A 65 28.22 -7.21 13.02
N GLU A 66 28.71 -7.95 12.02
CA GLU A 66 28.51 -9.41 11.90
C GLU A 66 29.02 -10.18 13.12
N LYS A 67 30.09 -9.70 13.76
CA LYS A 67 30.64 -10.33 14.97
C LYS A 67 29.86 -9.94 16.22
N LEU A 68 29.43 -8.68 16.32
CA LEU A 68 28.66 -8.19 17.47
C LEU A 68 27.26 -8.79 17.52
N THR A 69 26.72 -9.16 16.36
CA THR A 69 25.38 -9.74 16.18
C THR A 69 25.40 -11.26 16.04
N ASP A 70 26.49 -11.93 16.39
CA ASP A 70 26.53 -13.40 16.46
C ASP A 70 25.44 -13.91 17.42
N VAL A 71 24.67 -14.90 16.98
CA VAL A 71 23.51 -15.44 17.70
C VAL A 71 23.89 -15.97 19.10
N LEU A 72 25.14 -16.40 19.31
CA LEU A 72 25.64 -16.85 20.60
C LEU A 72 25.87 -15.70 21.59
N LEU A 73 26.06 -14.47 21.11
CA LEU A 73 26.30 -13.28 21.93
C LEU A 73 25.03 -12.52 22.28
N LEU A 74 23.98 -12.60 21.47
CA LEU A 74 22.78 -11.77 21.63
C LEU A 74 22.01 -11.99 22.95
N ASP A 75 22.23 -13.14 23.61
CA ASP A 75 21.67 -13.48 24.94
C ASP A 75 22.64 -13.19 26.10
N HIS A 76 23.82 -12.63 25.80
CA HIS A 76 24.86 -12.38 26.79
C HIS A 76 24.44 -11.30 27.80
N GLU A 77 24.90 -11.42 29.06
CA GLU A 77 24.54 -10.51 30.17
C GLU A 77 24.81 -9.04 29.84
N LEU A 78 25.86 -8.77 29.06
CA LEU A 78 26.18 -7.44 28.58
C LEU A 78 25.00 -6.77 27.86
N TYR A 79 24.38 -7.46 26.89
CA TYR A 79 23.28 -6.92 26.09
C TYR A 79 21.94 -7.00 26.80
N VAL A 80 21.67 -8.12 27.50
CA VAL A 80 20.36 -8.36 28.11
C VAL A 80 20.14 -7.51 29.36
N LEU A 81 21.21 -7.23 30.11
CA LEU A 81 21.12 -6.59 31.43
C LEU A 81 21.93 -5.30 31.53
N LEU A 82 23.21 -5.31 31.17
CA LEU A 82 24.11 -4.19 31.50
C LEU A 82 23.85 -2.96 30.64
N LEU A 83 23.74 -3.08 29.31
CA LEU A 83 23.48 -1.93 28.43
C LEU A 83 22.10 -1.30 28.67
N PRO A 84 20.98 -2.06 28.70
CA PRO A 84 19.66 -1.47 28.92
C PRO A 84 19.55 -0.79 30.28
N ASN A 85 20.07 -1.40 31.36
CA ASN A 85 20.04 -0.78 32.69
C ASN A 85 20.90 0.49 32.78
N THR A 86 21.99 0.56 32.01
CA THR A 86 22.84 1.76 31.94
C THR A 86 22.07 2.90 31.27
N LEU A 87 21.44 2.63 30.14
CA LEU A 87 20.60 3.61 29.45
C LEU A 87 19.38 4.03 30.29
N CYS A 88 18.70 3.09 30.97
CA CYS A 88 17.60 3.41 31.89
C CYS A 88 18.01 4.47 32.91
N LYS A 89 19.15 4.27 33.59
CA LYS A 89 19.63 5.19 34.62
C LYS A 89 19.97 6.57 34.05
N LEU A 90 20.59 6.61 32.86
CA LEU A 90 20.94 7.85 32.18
C LEU A 90 19.67 8.61 31.76
N LEU A 91 18.70 7.92 31.17
CA LEU A 91 17.40 8.48 30.78
C LEU A 91 16.61 8.98 31.99
N GLU A 92 16.52 8.21 33.07
CA GLU A 92 15.85 8.62 34.31
C GLU A 92 16.49 9.86 34.92
N LYS A 93 17.84 9.90 34.97
CA LYS A 93 18.59 11.06 35.48
C LYS A 93 18.33 12.28 34.61
N TRP A 94 18.44 12.14 33.29
CA TRP A 94 18.21 13.21 32.34
C TRP A 94 16.77 13.75 32.41
N CYS A 95 15.77 12.86 32.40
CA CYS A 95 14.34 13.19 32.52
C CYS A 95 14.00 13.89 33.85
N SER A 96 14.70 13.55 34.94
CA SER A 96 14.52 14.22 36.23
C SER A 96 15.01 15.68 36.26
N LYS A 97 15.47 16.23 35.11
CA LYS A 97 16.09 17.55 34.96
C LYS A 97 17.42 17.70 35.71
N THR A 98 18.04 16.58 36.07
CA THR A 98 19.41 16.57 36.57
C THR A 98 20.35 16.52 35.37
N PRO A 99 21.26 17.50 35.19
CA PRO A 99 22.17 17.47 34.06
C PRO A 99 23.07 16.23 34.12
N LEU A 100 23.27 15.60 32.97
CA LEU A 100 24.29 14.57 32.82
C LEU A 100 25.67 15.24 32.86
N THR A 101 26.67 14.54 33.41
CA THR A 101 28.07 14.95 33.27
C THR A 101 28.56 14.65 31.85
N ASP A 102 29.65 15.26 31.41
CA ASP A 102 30.23 15.00 30.08
C ASP A 102 30.47 13.49 29.85
N ASP A 103 31.08 12.80 30.82
CA ASP A 103 31.28 11.34 30.76
C ASP A 103 29.98 10.52 30.66
N GLU A 104 28.89 11.02 31.24
CA GLU A 104 27.57 10.36 31.21
C GLU A 104 26.86 10.62 29.89
N SER A 105 27.03 11.82 29.32
CA SER A 105 26.56 12.17 27.97
C SER A 105 27.28 11.31 26.93
N ASP A 106 28.61 11.21 27.00
CA ASP A 106 29.41 10.39 26.09
C ASP A 106 28.99 8.91 26.19
N LEU A 107 28.85 8.39 27.42
CA LEU A 107 28.35 7.05 27.65
C LEU A 107 26.94 6.84 27.06
N PHE A 108 26.05 7.84 27.18
CA PHE A 108 24.71 7.78 26.61
C PHE A 108 24.78 7.69 25.08
N GLY A 109 25.61 8.51 24.44
CA GLY A 109 25.83 8.47 22.99
C GLY A 109 26.39 7.15 22.48
N GLU A 110 27.50 6.70 23.05
CA GLU A 110 28.17 5.45 22.65
C GLU A 110 27.28 4.23 22.83
N THR A 111 26.53 4.16 23.94
CA THR A 111 25.62 3.04 24.19
C THR A 111 24.42 3.06 23.25
N SER A 112 23.88 4.26 22.93
CA SER A 112 22.77 4.40 21.98
C SER A 112 23.19 4.01 20.57
N GLN A 113 24.39 4.41 20.15
CA GLN A 113 24.95 4.05 18.85
C GLN A 113 25.23 2.55 18.73
N LEU A 114 25.74 1.93 19.79
CA LEU A 114 25.93 0.48 19.82
C LEU A 114 24.60 -0.27 19.65
N LEU A 115 23.52 0.17 20.32
CA LEU A 115 22.20 -0.43 20.14
C LEU A 115 21.70 -0.32 18.69
N LEU A 116 21.84 0.86 18.07
CA LEU A 116 21.48 1.06 16.67
C LEU A 116 22.25 0.09 15.75
N ARG A 117 23.55 -0.06 15.98
CA ARG A 117 24.40 -0.99 15.22
C ARG A 117 24.02 -2.44 15.42
N LEU A 118 23.68 -2.86 16.64
CA LEU A 118 23.22 -4.23 16.90
C LEU A 118 21.93 -4.55 16.13
N VAL A 119 21.00 -3.59 16.06
CA VAL A 119 19.76 -3.74 15.30
C VAL A 119 20.04 -3.79 13.80
N GLN A 120 20.81 -2.84 13.26
CA GLN A 120 21.08 -2.75 11.82
C GLN A 120 21.98 -3.89 11.31
N GLY A 121 22.94 -4.32 12.12
CA GLY A 121 23.87 -5.41 11.85
C GLY A 121 23.28 -6.81 11.83
N SER A 122 22.00 -6.95 12.21
CA SER A 122 21.29 -8.23 12.20
C SER A 122 21.00 -8.77 10.79
N ASN A 123 21.20 -7.96 9.74
CA ASN A 123 20.98 -8.31 8.34
C ASN A 123 19.60 -8.95 8.07
N ASP A 124 18.59 -8.50 8.80
CA ASP A 124 17.19 -8.95 8.71
C ASP A 124 17.00 -10.45 9.01
N GLU A 125 17.98 -11.08 9.68
CA GLU A 125 17.90 -12.47 10.12
C GLU A 125 16.89 -12.61 11.28
N PRO A 126 15.81 -13.40 11.13
CA PRO A 126 14.72 -13.46 12.11
C PRO A 126 15.19 -13.88 13.50
N ASP A 127 16.07 -14.87 13.58
CA ASP A 127 16.58 -15.37 14.86
C ASP A 127 17.37 -14.31 15.64
N LYS A 128 18.10 -13.43 14.92
CA LYS A 128 18.84 -12.31 15.53
C LYS A 128 17.89 -11.23 16.00
N ILE A 129 16.93 -10.84 15.17
CA ILE A 129 15.92 -9.82 15.51
C ILE A 129 15.08 -10.25 16.71
N ASP A 130 14.63 -11.51 16.74
CA ASP A 130 13.82 -12.02 17.86
C ASP A 130 14.61 -11.99 19.18
N LYS A 131 15.90 -12.37 19.16
CA LYS A 131 16.78 -12.26 20.34
C LYS A 131 17.00 -10.82 20.79
N ILE A 132 17.26 -9.90 19.86
CA ILE A 132 17.38 -8.47 20.17
C ILE A 132 16.09 -7.95 20.82
N GLY A 133 14.93 -8.37 20.31
CA GLY A 133 13.62 -7.99 20.84
C GLY A 133 13.42 -8.36 22.30
N THR A 134 14.04 -9.44 22.80
CA THR A 134 13.88 -9.91 24.20
C THR A 134 14.32 -8.88 25.23
N TRP A 135 15.34 -8.07 24.91
CA TRP A 135 15.90 -7.08 25.82
C TRP A 135 15.65 -5.64 25.35
N LEU A 136 15.52 -5.39 24.05
CA LEU A 136 15.23 -4.06 23.52
C LEU A 136 13.81 -3.61 23.91
N LEU A 137 12.86 -4.55 24.00
CA LEU A 137 11.48 -4.29 24.39
C LEU A 137 11.24 -4.44 25.90
N ASN A 138 12.28 -4.34 26.72
CA ASN A 138 12.14 -4.35 28.18
C ASN A 138 11.24 -3.19 28.66
N GLU A 139 10.19 -3.49 29.44
CA GLU A 139 9.20 -2.50 29.87
C GLU A 139 9.81 -1.33 30.65
N THR A 140 10.84 -1.58 31.45
CA THR A 140 11.53 -0.54 32.24
C THR A 140 12.29 0.42 31.33
N PHE A 141 13.01 -0.13 30.36
CA PHE A 141 13.79 0.64 29.40
C PHE A 141 12.91 1.49 28.49
N ILE A 142 11.89 0.87 27.88
CA ILE A 142 10.93 1.60 27.07
C ILE A 142 10.16 2.61 27.92
N GLY A 143 9.80 2.28 29.16
CA GLY A 143 9.16 3.22 30.09
C GLY A 143 9.99 4.47 30.40
N ALA A 144 11.32 4.33 30.50
CA ALA A 144 12.24 5.47 30.66
C ALA A 144 12.26 6.37 29.41
N ILE A 145 12.30 5.78 28.21
CA ILE A 145 12.18 6.51 26.93
C ILE A 145 10.84 7.25 26.87
N CYS A 146 9.72 6.57 27.15
CA CYS A 146 8.38 7.15 27.17
C CYS A 146 8.31 8.37 28.10
N SER A 147 8.89 8.28 29.30
CA SER A 147 8.89 9.38 30.27
C SER A 147 9.60 10.62 29.72
N CYS A 148 10.75 10.43 29.06
CA CYS A 148 11.48 11.52 28.40
C CYS A 148 10.65 12.16 27.27
N VAL A 149 10.12 11.33 26.37
CA VAL A 149 9.33 11.79 25.21
C VAL A 149 8.08 12.53 25.66
N GLN A 150 7.34 12.02 26.66
CA GLN A 150 6.15 12.68 27.21
C GLN A 150 6.49 14.01 27.90
N GLN A 151 7.65 14.13 28.54
CA GLN A 151 8.09 15.38 29.15
C GLN A 151 8.42 16.42 28.09
N ILE A 152 9.08 16.03 27.00
CA ILE A 152 9.34 16.88 25.83
C ILE A 152 8.00 17.35 25.24
N ALA A 153 7.06 16.44 24.97
CA ALA A 153 5.72 16.79 24.45
C ALA A 153 4.99 17.83 25.32
N LYS A 154 5.02 17.64 26.65
CA LYS A 154 4.29 18.50 27.60
C LYS A 154 4.93 19.86 27.83
N THR A 155 6.26 19.93 27.84
CA THR A 155 6.99 21.09 28.38
C THR A 155 8.07 21.67 27.48
N GLY A 156 8.40 21.01 26.37
CA GLY A 156 9.53 21.38 25.50
C GLY A 156 10.89 21.27 26.19
N THR A 157 10.94 20.75 27.43
CA THR A 157 12.19 20.54 28.15
C THR A 157 13.07 19.62 27.33
N HIS A 158 14.38 19.88 27.28
CA HIS A 158 15.40 19.13 26.54
C HIS A 158 15.43 19.33 25.01
N LEU A 159 14.53 20.11 24.40
CA LEU A 159 14.63 20.39 22.96
C LEU A 159 15.94 21.10 22.58
N SER A 160 16.50 21.92 23.46
CA SER A 160 17.79 22.60 23.25
C SER A 160 18.99 21.86 23.86
N ASP A 161 18.80 20.64 24.36
CA ASP A 161 19.83 19.83 25.01
C ASP A 161 20.55 18.95 23.97
N HIS A 162 21.88 18.88 24.03
CA HIS A 162 22.68 18.06 23.12
C HIS A 162 22.38 16.56 23.28
N ASN A 163 22.00 16.13 24.49
CA ASN A 163 21.63 14.74 24.78
C ASN A 163 20.38 14.27 24.01
N LEU A 164 19.60 15.19 23.42
CA LEU A 164 18.48 14.83 22.55
C LEU A 164 18.94 14.02 21.34
N GLU A 165 20.17 14.20 20.87
CA GLU A 165 20.74 13.41 19.77
C GLU A 165 20.80 11.92 20.12
N HIS A 166 21.13 11.59 21.37
CA HIS A 166 21.21 10.21 21.82
C HIS A 166 19.83 9.57 21.94
N LEU A 167 18.82 10.34 22.40
CA LEU A 167 17.42 9.91 22.36
C LEU A 167 16.94 9.67 20.91
N ASN A 168 17.33 10.52 19.96
CA ASN A 168 17.05 10.32 18.54
C ASN A 168 17.62 8.98 18.05
N THR A 169 18.89 8.69 18.36
CA THR A 169 19.54 7.42 17.99
C THR A 169 18.82 6.21 18.59
N LEU A 170 18.32 6.30 19.82
CA LEU A 170 17.52 5.22 20.43
C LEU A 170 16.17 5.00 19.71
N LEU A 171 15.45 6.08 19.39
CA LEU A 171 14.22 5.96 18.61
C LEU A 171 14.49 5.42 17.20
N GLU A 172 15.60 5.81 16.57
CA GLU A 172 16.05 5.27 15.29
C GLU A 172 16.35 3.76 15.37
N ALA A 173 16.95 3.30 16.48
CA ALA A 173 17.18 1.87 16.73
C ALA A 173 15.86 1.11 16.86
N LEU A 174 14.88 1.68 17.58
CA LEU A 174 13.55 1.09 17.73
C LEU A 174 12.74 1.10 16.42
N THR A 175 12.84 2.16 15.62
CA THR A 175 12.28 2.24 14.26
C THR A 175 12.90 1.18 13.35
N SER A 176 14.23 1.07 13.36
CA SER A 176 14.97 0.07 12.58
C SER A 176 14.63 -1.36 13.00
N PHE A 177 14.36 -1.58 14.28
CA PHE A 177 13.94 -2.87 14.83
C PHE A 177 12.53 -3.23 14.38
N GLN A 178 11.59 -2.28 14.42
CA GLN A 178 10.20 -2.51 13.99
C GLN A 178 10.13 -2.90 12.51
N ALA A 179 10.85 -2.21 11.64
CA ALA A 179 10.91 -2.51 10.20
C ALA A 179 11.38 -3.95 9.89
N ARG A 180 12.18 -4.54 10.79
CA ARG A 180 12.81 -5.86 10.58
C ARG A 180 12.06 -7.03 11.22
N ARG A 181 11.04 -6.75 12.05
CA ARG A 181 10.31 -7.78 12.79
C ARG A 181 9.23 -8.42 11.91
N LYS A 182 9.09 -9.75 11.99
CA LYS A 182 8.09 -10.50 11.19
C LYS A 182 6.72 -10.68 11.88
N LEU A 183 6.66 -10.58 13.20
CA LEU A 183 5.46 -10.89 13.99
C LEU A 183 4.71 -9.61 14.38
N ILE A 184 3.47 -9.49 13.88
CA ILE A 184 2.50 -8.47 14.29
C ILE A 184 1.99 -8.84 15.68
N THR A 185 2.57 -8.24 16.72
CA THR A 185 2.07 -8.35 18.10
C THR A 185 2.08 -7.00 18.77
N ASP A 186 0.94 -6.65 19.38
CA ASP A 186 0.80 -5.50 20.26
C ASP A 186 1.60 -5.77 21.55
N ASN A 187 2.83 -5.27 21.59
CA ASN A 187 3.60 -5.17 22.82
C ASN A 187 3.14 -3.92 23.59
N SER A 188 2.73 -4.08 24.84
CA SER A 188 2.26 -2.98 25.72
C SER A 188 3.25 -1.83 25.80
N ALA A 189 4.54 -2.11 25.88
CA ALA A 189 5.59 -1.11 25.97
C ALA A 189 5.74 -0.31 24.66
N MET A 190 5.72 -0.98 23.51
CA MET A 190 5.79 -0.30 22.21
C MET A 190 4.58 0.57 21.94
N LEU A 191 3.40 0.12 22.36
CA LEU A 191 2.16 0.90 22.25
C LEU A 191 2.21 2.15 23.13
N LEU A 192 2.75 2.05 24.35
CA LEU A 192 2.96 3.21 25.22
C LEU A 192 3.95 4.22 24.59
N LEU A 193 5.00 3.72 23.94
CA LEU A 193 5.94 4.57 23.22
C LEU A 193 5.28 5.25 22.01
N LEU A 194 4.43 4.52 21.27
CA LEU A 194 3.65 5.08 20.18
C LEU A 194 2.75 6.23 20.65
N GLU A 195 2.01 6.04 21.74
CA GLU A 195 1.17 7.08 22.35
C GLU A 195 2.01 8.30 22.80
N SER A 196 3.22 8.05 23.31
CA SER A 196 4.15 9.11 23.72
C SER A 196 4.67 9.90 22.52
N VAL A 197 4.99 9.23 21.41
CA VAL A 197 5.41 9.86 20.15
C VAL A 197 4.27 10.65 19.52
N VAL A 198 3.05 10.13 19.51
CA VAL A 198 1.86 10.86 19.05
C VAL A 198 1.66 12.14 19.86
N ALA A 199 1.84 12.09 21.19
CA ALA A 199 1.77 13.30 22.01
C ALA A 199 2.81 14.37 21.63
N CYS A 200 4.01 13.98 21.16
CA CYS A 200 4.97 14.94 20.59
C CYS A 200 4.45 15.58 19.29
N LEU A 201 3.87 14.79 18.39
CA LEU A 201 3.31 15.26 17.12
C LEU A 201 2.09 16.16 17.32
N GLU A 202 1.31 15.95 18.39
CA GLU A 202 0.18 16.82 18.79
C GLU A 202 0.62 18.10 19.51
N SER A 203 1.88 18.21 19.92
CA SER A 203 2.36 19.33 20.73
C SER A 203 2.47 20.63 19.90
N SER A 204 2.31 21.78 20.57
CA SER A 204 2.56 23.07 19.91
C SER A 204 4.03 23.22 19.46
N TYR A 205 4.97 22.53 20.12
CA TYR A 205 6.38 22.54 19.72
C TYR A 205 6.58 21.97 18.32
N TYR A 206 5.81 20.95 17.92
CA TYR A 206 5.85 20.40 16.56
C TYR A 206 5.46 21.46 15.52
N THR A 207 4.32 22.13 15.73
CA THR A 207 3.84 23.18 14.81
C THR A 207 4.75 24.40 14.80
N ASP A 208 5.20 24.84 15.98
CA ASP A 208 6.08 26.00 16.13
C ASP A 208 7.41 25.75 15.40
N THR A 209 7.94 24.52 15.48
CA THR A 209 9.17 24.13 14.78
C THR A 209 9.05 24.31 13.27
N PHE A 210 7.90 23.95 12.66
CA PHE A 210 7.67 24.24 11.24
C PHE A 210 7.68 25.74 10.94
N LEU A 211 7.07 26.56 11.80
CA LEU A 211 6.93 28.00 11.56
C LEU A 211 8.27 28.76 11.59
N VAL A 212 9.33 28.19 12.18
CA VAL A 212 10.68 28.79 12.20
C VAL A 212 11.53 28.37 11.00
N LEU A 213 11.14 27.31 10.26
CA LEU A 213 11.88 26.85 9.10
C LEU A 213 11.82 27.86 7.94
N ARG A 214 12.87 27.84 7.11
CA ARG A 214 12.96 28.64 5.89
C ARG A 214 12.92 27.73 4.65
N PRO A 215 12.44 28.24 3.49
CA PRO A 215 12.44 27.48 2.23
C PRO A 215 13.80 26.89 1.88
N GLU A 216 14.87 27.61 2.16
CA GLU A 216 16.24 27.24 1.81
C GLU A 216 16.95 26.36 2.86
N THR A 217 16.24 25.87 3.88
CA THR A 217 16.85 25.05 4.94
C THR A 217 17.48 23.78 4.36
N THR A 218 18.81 23.65 4.50
CA THR A 218 19.59 22.49 4.07
C THR A 218 20.03 21.59 5.22
N MET A 219 19.92 22.04 6.47
CA MET A 219 20.27 21.25 7.66
C MET A 219 19.25 21.51 8.75
N LEU A 220 18.82 20.45 9.40
CA LEU A 220 17.95 20.51 10.57
C LEU A 220 18.80 20.43 11.84
N THR A 221 18.43 21.19 12.84
CA THR A 221 18.89 21.05 14.23
C THR A 221 18.41 19.73 14.84
N THR A 222 19.03 19.29 15.94
CA THR A 222 18.66 18.06 16.64
C THR A 222 17.18 18.02 17.06
N SER A 223 16.63 19.15 17.52
CA SER A 223 15.21 19.29 17.84
C SER A 223 14.29 19.19 16.62
N GLU A 224 14.69 19.81 15.50
CA GLU A 224 13.94 19.73 14.24
C GLU A 224 13.95 18.30 13.69
N VAL A 225 15.08 17.59 13.76
CA VAL A 225 15.15 16.17 13.40
C VAL A 225 14.22 15.34 14.30
N PHE A 226 14.28 15.53 15.61
CA PHE A 226 13.44 14.79 16.56
C PHE A 226 11.95 14.95 16.27
N LEU A 227 11.47 16.21 16.22
CA LEU A 227 10.06 16.52 16.07
C LEU A 227 9.54 16.23 14.66
N LEU A 228 10.26 16.64 13.63
CA LEU A 228 9.75 16.63 12.25
C LEU A 228 10.03 15.32 11.51
N ILE A 229 11.04 14.55 11.94
CA ILE A 229 11.50 13.35 11.24
C ILE A 229 11.40 12.11 12.13
N THR A 230 12.09 12.08 13.26
CA THR A 230 12.23 10.87 14.10
C THR A 230 10.88 10.40 14.64
N CYS A 231 10.08 11.31 15.22
CA CYS A 231 8.75 10.98 15.74
C CYS A 231 7.82 10.44 14.64
N THR A 232 7.81 11.08 13.46
CA THR A 232 6.98 10.61 12.34
C THR A 232 7.44 9.26 11.79
N ASN A 233 8.75 9.04 11.70
CA ASN A 233 9.32 7.77 11.26
C ASN A 233 8.97 6.62 12.22
N TYR A 234 9.00 6.85 13.53
CA TYR A 234 8.59 5.83 14.51
C TYR A 234 7.09 5.47 14.38
N LEU A 235 6.22 6.47 14.22
CA LEU A 235 4.80 6.23 13.95
C LEU A 235 4.60 5.44 12.64
N LYS A 236 5.38 5.77 11.59
CA LYS A 236 5.36 5.07 10.31
C LYS A 236 5.85 3.63 10.42
N SER A 237 6.90 3.33 11.18
CA SER A 237 7.45 1.98 11.31
C SER A 237 6.62 1.06 12.20
N TYR A 238 5.73 1.62 13.03
CA TYR A 238 4.95 0.80 13.96
C TYR A 238 4.07 -0.19 13.20
N ASP A 239 4.13 -1.45 13.59
CA ASP A 239 3.41 -2.57 12.96
C ASP A 239 2.51 -3.27 13.98
N GLY A 240 1.48 -2.54 14.43
CA GLY A 240 0.48 -3.03 15.38
C GLY A 240 -0.89 -2.42 15.13
N HIS A 241 -1.94 -3.08 15.60
CA HIS A 241 -3.31 -2.85 15.18
C HIS A 241 -3.84 -1.44 15.51
N ARG A 242 -3.29 -0.80 16.55
CA ARG A 242 -3.71 0.54 17.00
C ARG A 242 -3.11 1.70 16.20
N LYS A 243 -2.18 1.45 15.27
CA LYS A 243 -1.54 2.50 14.45
C LYS A 243 -2.56 3.33 13.67
N THR A 244 -3.46 2.67 12.96
CA THR A 244 -4.45 3.35 12.12
C THR A 244 -5.37 4.21 12.98
N GLU A 245 -5.91 3.64 14.06
CA GLU A 245 -6.77 4.34 15.03
C GLU A 245 -6.09 5.60 15.61
N LEU A 246 -4.81 5.51 16.01
CA LEU A 246 -4.08 6.64 16.58
C LEU A 246 -3.70 7.68 15.52
N SER A 247 -3.33 7.24 14.31
CA SER A 247 -2.97 8.14 13.22
C SER A 247 -4.17 8.95 12.74
N GLU A 248 -5.35 8.33 12.69
CA GLU A 248 -6.62 9.01 12.38
C GLU A 248 -6.96 10.08 13.42
N LYS A 249 -6.83 9.77 14.72
CA LYS A 249 -7.06 10.73 15.80
C LYS A 249 -6.08 11.91 15.73
N LEU A 250 -4.80 11.63 15.52
CA LEU A 250 -3.77 12.65 15.31
C LEU A 250 -4.15 13.56 14.14
N LEU A 251 -4.55 12.98 13.00
CA LEU A 251 -4.94 13.75 11.82
C LEU A 251 -6.16 14.63 12.08
N GLN A 252 -7.18 14.12 12.77
CA GLN A 252 -8.38 14.91 13.13
C GLN A 252 -8.03 16.15 13.97
N ILE A 253 -7.04 16.03 14.86
CA ILE A 253 -6.56 17.14 15.69
C ILE A 253 -5.70 18.11 14.87
N MET A 254 -4.83 17.59 14.00
CA MET A 254 -3.74 18.36 13.39
C MET A 254 -4.02 18.87 11.98
N ILE A 255 -5.08 18.44 11.30
CA ILE A 255 -5.36 18.79 9.89
C ILE A 255 -5.38 20.31 9.66
N GLU A 256 -6.01 21.09 10.55
CA GLU A 256 -6.03 22.56 10.44
C GLU A 256 -4.61 23.15 10.48
N SER A 257 -3.76 22.63 11.37
CA SER A 257 -2.36 23.05 11.50
C SER A 257 -1.54 22.66 10.27
N TYR A 258 -1.75 21.47 9.73
CA TYR A 258 -1.07 21.02 8.50
C TYR A 258 -1.43 21.90 7.30
N ILE A 259 -2.70 22.28 7.17
CA ILE A 259 -3.14 23.22 6.13
C ILE A 259 -2.48 24.58 6.31
N LYS A 260 -2.38 25.11 7.54
CA LYS A 260 -1.66 26.37 7.80
C LYS A 260 -0.18 26.29 7.44
N ILE A 261 0.46 25.15 7.69
CA ILE A 261 1.87 24.92 7.32
C ILE A 261 2.02 24.90 5.80
N TYR A 262 1.13 24.21 5.08
CA TYR A 262 1.11 24.27 3.61
C TYR A 262 0.91 25.69 3.08
N ASP A 263 -0.11 26.41 3.58
CA ASP A 263 -0.43 27.79 3.18
C ASP A 263 0.79 28.72 3.37
N ASN A 264 1.65 28.44 4.36
CA ASN A 264 2.89 29.19 4.62
C ASN A 264 4.03 28.87 3.63
N PHE A 265 4.25 27.60 3.31
CA PHE A 265 5.44 27.17 2.56
C PHE A 265 5.22 27.01 1.05
N ILE A 266 4.01 26.67 0.60
CA ILE A 266 3.72 26.42 -0.82
C ILE A 266 4.01 27.62 -1.72
N PRO A 267 3.76 28.89 -1.32
CA PRO A 267 4.13 30.04 -2.15
C PRO A 267 5.62 30.10 -2.53
N SER A 268 6.50 29.44 -1.79
CA SER A 268 7.94 29.38 -2.04
C SER A 268 8.42 27.99 -2.47
N ILE A 269 7.55 27.13 -2.99
CA ILE A 269 7.86 25.72 -3.32
C ILE A 269 9.04 25.54 -4.28
N GLU A 270 9.26 26.50 -5.18
CA GLU A 270 10.39 26.48 -6.12
C GLU A 270 11.76 26.73 -5.46
N GLN A 271 11.77 27.18 -4.19
CA GLN A 271 12.99 27.45 -3.41
C GLN A 271 13.31 26.31 -2.44
N TRP A 272 12.40 25.34 -2.27
CA TRP A 272 12.54 24.30 -1.27
C TRP A 272 13.82 23.48 -1.48
N LYS A 273 14.52 23.26 -0.36
CA LYS A 273 15.68 22.37 -0.25
C LYS A 273 15.30 21.07 0.44
N HIS A 274 16.15 20.06 0.26
CA HIS A 274 15.88 18.68 0.66
C HIS A 274 15.36 18.52 2.10
N SER A 275 15.88 19.29 3.07
CA SER A 275 15.48 19.16 4.47
C SER A 275 14.04 19.61 4.70
N LEU A 276 13.65 20.75 4.12
CA LEU A 276 12.26 21.19 4.17
C LEU A 276 11.35 20.23 3.40
N THR A 277 11.76 19.80 2.20
CA THR A 277 11.02 18.80 1.41
C THR A 277 10.76 17.53 2.23
N ARG A 278 11.78 17.05 2.96
CA ARG A 278 11.67 15.89 3.84
C ARG A 278 10.71 16.12 5.01
N SER A 279 10.79 17.27 5.68
CA SER A 279 9.88 17.62 6.78
C SER A 279 8.44 17.74 6.30
N ILE A 280 8.21 18.37 5.15
CA ILE A 280 6.87 18.45 4.54
C ILE A 280 6.38 17.05 4.15
N TYR A 281 7.23 16.21 3.55
CA TYR A 281 6.87 14.80 3.27
C TYR A 281 6.42 14.06 4.54
N CYS A 282 7.17 14.15 5.64
CA CYS A 282 6.79 13.49 6.89
C CYS A 282 5.39 13.94 7.34
N MET A 283 5.08 15.23 7.28
CA MET A 283 3.74 15.75 7.55
C MET A 283 2.69 15.25 6.54
N THR A 284 2.99 15.29 5.23
CA THR A 284 2.10 14.81 4.16
C THR A 284 1.77 13.32 4.34
N HIS A 285 2.74 12.51 4.74
CA HIS A 285 2.53 11.09 5.01
C HIS A 285 1.52 10.85 6.14
N LEU A 286 1.44 11.71 7.16
CA LEU A 286 0.46 11.58 8.23
C LEU A 286 -0.98 11.83 7.75
N ILE A 287 -1.17 12.66 6.73
CA ILE A 287 -2.50 12.91 6.11
C ILE A 287 -3.03 11.66 5.40
N SER A 288 -2.12 10.76 5.03
CA SER A 288 -2.46 9.59 4.27
C SER A 288 -3.21 8.49 5.05
N TYR A 289 -3.34 8.66 6.37
CA TYR A 289 -4.17 7.82 7.24
C TYR A 289 -5.61 8.35 7.35
N HIS A 290 -6.13 9.05 6.34
CA HIS A 290 -7.50 9.56 6.37
C HIS A 290 -8.50 8.45 5.98
N ASP A 291 -9.56 8.27 6.76
CA ASP A 291 -10.59 7.25 6.44
C ASP A 291 -11.68 7.77 5.50
N LYS A 292 -12.21 9.01 5.68
CA LYS A 292 -13.24 9.56 4.78
C LYS A 292 -13.49 11.07 4.85
N ASN A 293 -13.18 11.72 5.97
CA ASN A 293 -13.60 13.11 6.22
C ASN A 293 -12.45 13.90 6.88
N LEU A 294 -12.02 14.96 6.22
CA LEU A 294 -10.95 15.87 6.64
C LEU A 294 -11.53 17.14 7.27
N ASN A 295 -12.70 17.06 7.90
CA ASN A 295 -13.36 18.15 8.63
C ASN A 295 -13.59 19.42 7.77
N GLY A 296 -13.83 19.28 6.47
CA GLY A 296 -14.03 20.42 5.56
C GLY A 296 -12.75 21.05 5.01
N TYR A 297 -11.58 20.45 5.27
CA TYR A 297 -10.29 20.91 4.72
C TYR A 297 -9.91 20.26 3.38
N GLU A 298 -10.79 19.43 2.80
CA GLU A 298 -10.54 18.68 1.57
C GLU A 298 -10.15 19.60 0.40
N GLU A 299 -10.90 20.68 0.18
CA GLU A 299 -10.66 21.62 -0.94
C GLU A 299 -9.26 22.24 -0.85
N LYS A 300 -8.90 22.76 0.33
CA LYS A 300 -7.57 23.35 0.57
C LYS A 300 -6.46 22.31 0.45
N LEU A 301 -6.71 21.08 0.91
CA LEU A 301 -5.72 20.00 0.75
C LEU A 301 -5.50 19.69 -0.74
N VAL A 302 -6.58 19.58 -1.52
CA VAL A 302 -6.50 19.38 -2.98
C VAL A 302 -5.71 20.51 -3.63
N ASP A 303 -5.96 21.77 -3.26
CA ASP A 303 -5.18 22.93 -3.74
C ASP A 303 -3.69 22.81 -3.45
N ASN A 304 -3.37 22.44 -2.22
CA ASN A 304 -1.99 22.35 -1.74
C ASN A 304 -1.23 21.20 -2.42
N LEU A 305 -1.83 20.01 -2.52
CA LEU A 305 -1.24 18.87 -3.21
C LEU A 305 -1.11 19.10 -4.73
N THR A 306 -2.08 19.79 -5.33
CA THR A 306 -2.03 20.21 -6.74
C THR A 306 -0.83 21.12 -7.01
N GLN A 307 -0.55 22.08 -6.12
CA GLN A 307 0.61 22.97 -6.25
C GLN A 307 1.93 22.21 -6.07
N ILE A 308 1.97 21.21 -5.18
CA ILE A 308 3.12 20.30 -5.03
C ILE A 308 3.42 19.58 -6.34
N LEU A 309 2.40 18.98 -6.97
CA LEU A 309 2.58 18.26 -8.24
C LEU A 309 2.96 19.17 -9.41
N ASN A 310 2.55 20.43 -9.39
CA ASN A 310 2.89 21.42 -10.41
C ASN A 310 4.29 22.04 -10.25
N SER A 311 4.99 21.78 -9.14
CA SER A 311 6.30 22.34 -8.86
C SER A 311 7.37 21.89 -9.86
N THR A 312 8.06 22.84 -10.47
CA THR A 312 9.15 22.53 -11.41
C THR A 312 10.43 22.10 -10.69
N ASN A 313 10.70 22.67 -9.52
CA ASN A 313 11.82 22.31 -8.67
C ASN A 313 11.70 20.87 -8.18
N LEU A 314 10.54 20.45 -7.65
CA LEU A 314 10.33 19.09 -7.18
C LEU A 314 10.45 18.09 -8.33
N PHE A 315 9.84 18.37 -9.49
CA PHE A 315 9.93 17.50 -10.67
C PHE A 315 11.38 17.32 -11.16
N ARG A 316 12.16 18.40 -11.26
CA ARG A 316 13.56 18.33 -11.76
C ARG A 316 14.49 17.57 -10.82
N ASN A 317 14.17 17.55 -9.53
CA ASN A 317 14.98 16.91 -8.51
C ASN A 317 14.55 15.46 -8.25
N ILE A 318 13.64 14.88 -9.04
CA ILE A 318 13.38 13.44 -9.00
C ILE A 318 14.65 12.71 -9.45
N SER A 319 15.23 11.93 -8.55
CA SER A 319 16.41 11.13 -8.88
C SER A 319 16.02 9.96 -9.80
N SER A 320 16.87 9.64 -10.78
CA SER A 320 16.77 8.39 -11.54
C SER A 320 17.36 7.19 -10.79
N ILE A 321 18.07 7.42 -9.68
CA ILE A 321 18.74 6.39 -8.88
C ILE A 321 18.39 6.60 -7.40
N GLY A 322 17.83 5.57 -6.77
CA GLY A 322 17.49 5.57 -5.34
C GLY A 322 16.25 6.40 -5.00
N ILE A 323 16.00 6.55 -3.69
CA ILE A 323 14.83 7.26 -3.15
C ILE A 323 15.29 8.57 -2.50
N ASN A 324 14.71 9.70 -2.91
CA ASN A 324 14.91 11.00 -2.27
C ASN A 324 13.59 11.60 -1.77
N SER A 325 13.69 12.69 -1.01
CA SER A 325 12.54 13.33 -0.37
C SER A 325 11.51 13.86 -1.37
N GLU A 326 11.95 14.27 -2.55
CA GLU A 326 11.07 14.69 -3.65
C GLU A 326 10.23 13.53 -4.18
N ILE A 327 10.84 12.36 -4.41
CA ILE A 327 10.10 11.14 -4.81
C ILE A 327 9.02 10.81 -3.78
N LEU A 328 9.40 10.81 -2.51
CA LEU A 328 8.50 10.48 -1.40
C LEU A 328 7.33 11.47 -1.27
N LEU A 329 7.60 12.77 -1.41
CA LEU A 329 6.57 13.80 -1.35
C LEU A 329 5.60 13.71 -2.53
N ILE A 330 6.12 13.51 -3.74
CA ILE A 330 5.32 13.40 -4.97
C ILE A 330 4.47 12.13 -4.94
N GLU A 331 5.04 11.00 -4.53
CA GLU A 331 4.30 9.75 -4.34
C GLU A 331 3.16 9.94 -3.34
N ALA A 332 3.44 10.54 -2.18
CA ALA A 332 2.43 10.79 -1.15
C ALA A 332 1.31 11.73 -1.67
N ALA A 333 1.67 12.77 -2.42
CA ALA A 333 0.69 13.70 -3.01
C ALA A 333 -0.21 13.01 -4.05
N LEU A 334 0.37 12.21 -4.95
CA LEU A 334 -0.38 11.44 -5.95
C LEU A 334 -1.32 10.43 -5.27
N ARG A 335 -0.82 9.73 -4.24
CA ARG A 335 -1.59 8.74 -3.50
C ARG A 335 -2.78 9.37 -2.77
N ILE A 336 -2.55 10.44 -2.00
CA ILE A 336 -3.64 11.11 -1.26
C ILE A 336 -4.67 11.68 -2.23
N LEU A 337 -4.26 12.29 -3.35
CA LEU A 337 -5.22 12.74 -4.36
C LEU A 337 -6.02 11.57 -4.94
N SER A 338 -5.38 10.43 -5.22
CA SER A 338 -6.07 9.22 -5.71
C SER A 338 -7.09 8.71 -4.69
N GLU A 339 -6.73 8.65 -3.42
CA GLU A 339 -7.63 8.25 -2.33
C GLU A 339 -8.81 9.22 -2.22
N LEU A 340 -8.57 10.53 -2.32
CA LEU A 340 -9.62 11.54 -2.34
C LEU A 340 -10.57 11.41 -3.54
N THR A 341 -10.12 10.90 -4.69
CA THR A 341 -11.02 10.66 -5.84
C THR A 341 -12.02 9.53 -5.64
N LEU A 342 -11.91 8.76 -4.54
CA LEU A 342 -12.91 7.76 -4.17
C LEU A 342 -14.22 8.40 -3.69
N ASN A 343 -14.17 9.65 -3.21
CA ASN A 343 -15.35 10.44 -2.85
C ASN A 343 -15.72 11.38 -4.02
N LEU A 344 -17.02 11.46 -4.32
CA LEU A 344 -17.56 12.17 -5.49
C LEU A 344 -17.36 13.69 -5.39
N ALA A 345 -17.50 14.26 -4.20
CA ALA A 345 -17.34 15.69 -3.97
C ALA A 345 -15.88 16.12 -4.22
N THR A 346 -14.94 15.35 -3.68
CA THR A 346 -13.50 15.60 -3.85
C THR A 346 -12.99 15.22 -5.24
N LEU A 347 -13.58 14.22 -5.89
CA LEU A 347 -13.32 13.93 -7.31
C LEU A 347 -13.64 15.14 -8.20
N ALA A 348 -14.77 15.81 -7.97
CA ALA A 348 -15.11 17.04 -8.70
C ALA A 348 -14.04 18.12 -8.49
N MET A 349 -13.64 18.36 -7.24
CA MET A 349 -12.58 19.33 -6.90
C MET A 349 -11.26 19.01 -7.60
N VAL A 350 -10.84 17.74 -7.64
CA VAL A 350 -9.59 17.32 -8.32
C VAL A 350 -9.71 17.49 -9.84
N ARG A 351 -10.85 17.14 -10.45
CA ARG A 351 -11.08 17.33 -11.89
C ARG A 351 -11.04 18.82 -12.29
N GLU A 352 -11.55 19.71 -11.45
CA GLU A 352 -11.48 21.16 -11.68
C GLU A 352 -10.04 21.69 -11.77
N LYS A 353 -9.05 21.00 -11.16
CA LYS A 353 -7.63 21.43 -11.20
C LYS A 353 -6.94 21.14 -12.53
N GLN A 354 -7.56 20.41 -13.46
CA GLN A 354 -7.03 20.14 -14.80
C GLN A 354 -5.59 19.59 -14.79
N LEU A 355 -5.31 18.65 -13.88
CA LEU A 355 -3.97 18.12 -13.63
C LEU A 355 -3.46 17.12 -14.69
N ASN A 356 -4.27 16.77 -15.70
CA ASN A 356 -3.99 15.69 -16.64
C ASN A 356 -2.57 15.78 -17.24
N ASP A 357 -2.22 16.92 -17.85
CA ASP A 357 -0.92 17.13 -18.48
C ASP A 357 0.26 17.07 -17.49
N THR A 358 0.05 17.53 -16.26
CA THR A 358 1.05 17.45 -15.20
C THR A 358 1.26 16.00 -14.78
N ILE A 359 0.18 15.25 -14.56
CA ILE A 359 0.26 13.86 -14.10
C ILE A 359 0.84 12.94 -15.19
N THR A 360 0.54 13.20 -16.48
CA THR A 360 1.14 12.47 -17.61
C THR A 360 2.67 12.59 -17.67
N LYS A 361 3.28 13.62 -17.06
CA LYS A 361 4.75 13.70 -16.97
C LYS A 361 5.29 12.66 -15.99
N PHE A 362 4.58 12.42 -14.88
CA PHE A 362 4.98 11.47 -13.85
C PHE A 362 4.89 10.01 -14.31
N THR A 363 4.02 9.68 -15.26
CA THR A 363 3.97 8.32 -15.85
C THR A 363 5.21 7.96 -16.67
N LYS A 364 6.02 8.97 -17.04
CA LYS A 364 7.22 8.82 -17.87
C LYS A 364 8.52 8.77 -17.07
N VAL A 365 8.45 8.98 -15.76
CA VAL A 365 9.62 8.94 -14.86
C VAL A 365 10.14 7.51 -14.73
N GLU A 366 11.45 7.35 -14.52
CA GLU A 366 12.11 6.09 -14.19
C GLU A 366 11.95 5.78 -12.69
N ASN A 367 10.71 5.73 -12.22
CA ASN A 367 10.36 5.33 -10.86
C ASN A 367 8.99 4.65 -10.87
N ASP A 368 8.96 3.39 -10.46
CA ASP A 368 7.77 2.54 -10.56
C ASP A 368 6.65 3.00 -9.64
N ASP A 369 6.97 3.42 -8.42
CA ASP A 369 5.98 3.91 -7.46
C ASP A 369 5.27 5.18 -7.95
N ILE A 370 6.04 6.19 -8.39
CA ILE A 370 5.47 7.41 -8.97
C ILE A 370 4.64 7.08 -10.20
N THR A 371 5.16 6.23 -11.09
CA THR A 371 4.49 5.85 -12.34
C THR A 371 3.14 5.21 -12.04
N LEU A 372 3.08 4.25 -11.12
CA LEU A 372 1.86 3.55 -10.75
C LEU A 372 0.83 4.50 -10.11
N LYS A 373 1.25 5.35 -9.17
CA LYS A 373 0.34 6.31 -8.51
C LYS A 373 -0.17 7.38 -9.47
N ALA A 374 0.67 7.84 -10.38
CA ALA A 374 0.25 8.75 -11.45
C ALA A 374 -0.80 8.10 -12.35
N CYS A 375 -0.62 6.83 -12.73
CA CYS A 375 -1.60 6.11 -13.54
C CYS A 375 -2.92 5.88 -12.78
N GLN A 376 -2.87 5.59 -11.48
CA GLN A 376 -4.09 5.47 -10.65
C GLN A 376 -4.89 6.76 -10.64
N LEU A 377 -4.23 7.90 -10.41
CA LEU A 377 -4.88 9.20 -10.40
C LEU A 377 -5.46 9.56 -11.76
N LEU A 378 -4.71 9.32 -12.86
CA LEU A 378 -5.23 9.53 -14.21
C LEU A 378 -6.45 8.64 -14.49
N GLY A 379 -6.38 7.37 -14.08
CA GLY A 379 -7.47 6.41 -14.27
C GLY A 379 -8.75 6.78 -13.50
N SER A 380 -8.62 7.50 -12.37
CA SER A 380 -9.79 7.96 -11.61
C SER A 380 -10.39 9.27 -12.15
N ILE A 381 -9.57 10.17 -12.72
CA ILE A 381 -10.05 11.48 -13.19
C ILE A 381 -10.47 11.49 -14.66
N MET A 382 -9.90 10.63 -15.51
CA MET A 382 -10.11 10.60 -16.97
C MET A 382 -11.17 9.57 -17.40
N SER A 383 -11.65 9.67 -18.64
CA SER A 383 -12.40 8.58 -19.27
C SER A 383 -11.47 7.47 -19.79
N ASP A 384 -12.01 6.26 -19.97
CA ASP A 384 -11.25 5.09 -20.43
C ASP A 384 -10.55 5.36 -21.79
N ASP A 385 -11.24 6.03 -22.73
CA ASP A 385 -10.69 6.39 -24.05
C ASP A 385 -9.53 7.40 -23.97
N GLU A 386 -9.66 8.42 -23.11
CA GLU A 386 -8.61 9.43 -22.93
C GLU A 386 -7.40 8.83 -22.20
N PHE A 387 -7.65 7.98 -21.21
CA PHE A 387 -6.61 7.28 -20.46
C PHE A 387 -5.72 6.45 -21.38
N LYS A 388 -6.36 5.64 -22.25
CA LYS A 388 -5.68 4.79 -23.24
C LYS A 388 -4.79 5.57 -24.22
N GLN A 389 -5.20 6.78 -24.61
CA GLN A 389 -4.43 7.62 -25.53
C GLN A 389 -3.26 8.32 -24.84
N THR A 390 -3.34 8.50 -23.52
CA THR A 390 -2.42 9.32 -22.74
C THR A 390 -1.31 8.49 -22.09
N VAL A 391 -1.63 7.26 -21.67
CA VAL A 391 -0.75 6.38 -20.89
C VAL A 391 -0.21 5.25 -21.76
N ASP A 392 1.08 4.97 -21.63
CA ASP A 392 1.69 3.77 -22.21
C ASP A 392 1.28 2.55 -21.39
N LEU A 393 0.18 1.92 -21.79
CA LEU A 393 -0.39 0.79 -21.09
C LEU A 393 0.59 -0.38 -20.98
N VAL A 394 1.45 -0.60 -21.99
CA VAL A 394 2.43 -1.69 -22.00
C VAL A 394 3.47 -1.48 -20.92
N LYS A 395 4.02 -0.25 -20.83
CA LYS A 395 4.98 0.10 -19.76
C LYS A 395 4.36 -0.06 -18.37
N VAL A 396 3.11 0.39 -18.19
CA VAL A 396 2.43 0.34 -16.89
C VAL A 396 2.19 -1.11 -16.46
N THR A 397 1.70 -1.96 -17.36
CA THR A 397 1.52 -3.38 -17.05
C THR A 397 2.84 -4.09 -16.83
N GLU A 398 3.90 -3.78 -17.57
CA GLU A 398 5.24 -4.32 -17.31
C GLU A 398 5.71 -4.00 -15.89
N VAL A 399 5.57 -2.74 -15.45
CA VAL A 399 5.88 -2.32 -14.07
C VAL A 399 5.05 -3.09 -13.05
N VAL A 400 3.73 -3.19 -13.26
CA VAL A 400 2.83 -3.99 -12.41
C VAL A 400 3.29 -5.44 -12.33
N ILE A 401 3.61 -6.06 -13.46
CA ILE A 401 3.94 -7.48 -13.57
C ILE A 401 5.28 -7.77 -12.93
N ASN A 402 6.27 -6.91 -13.11
CA ASN A 402 7.57 -7.02 -12.46
C ASN A 402 7.40 -6.91 -10.94
N ASN A 403 6.68 -5.91 -10.46
CA ASN A 403 6.40 -5.76 -9.03
C ASN A 403 5.61 -6.95 -8.45
N LEU A 404 4.66 -7.53 -9.19
CA LEU A 404 3.96 -8.76 -8.78
C LEU A 404 4.90 -9.97 -8.69
N LYS A 405 5.82 -10.13 -9.65
CA LYS A 405 6.82 -11.21 -9.61
C LYS A 405 7.74 -11.03 -8.40
N ASP A 406 8.16 -9.81 -8.11
CA ASP A 406 8.99 -9.50 -6.95
C ASP A 406 8.25 -9.82 -5.65
N VAL A 407 6.97 -9.47 -5.54
CA VAL A 407 6.12 -9.82 -4.40
C VAL A 407 5.93 -11.33 -4.19
N LEU A 408 5.84 -12.10 -5.28
CA LEU A 408 5.77 -13.56 -5.20
C LEU A 408 7.10 -14.19 -4.77
N ASN A 409 8.20 -13.47 -4.98
CA ASN A 409 9.55 -13.90 -4.60
C ASN A 409 9.99 -13.29 -3.26
N SER A 410 9.33 -12.23 -2.78
CA SER A 410 9.68 -11.48 -1.57
C SER A 410 8.89 -11.96 -0.34
N PRO A 411 9.57 -12.16 0.82
CA PRO A 411 8.93 -12.54 2.07
C PRO A 411 8.25 -11.38 2.83
N SER A 412 8.42 -10.11 2.42
CA SER A 412 7.86 -8.98 3.17
C SER A 412 6.35 -8.78 2.90
N ALA A 413 5.57 -8.61 3.97
CA ALA A 413 4.12 -8.44 3.87
C ALA A 413 3.71 -7.06 3.35
N GLU A 414 4.47 -6.02 3.71
CA GLU A 414 4.20 -4.62 3.35
C GLU A 414 4.34 -4.35 1.85
N ASN A 415 5.42 -4.83 1.21
CA ASN A 415 5.58 -4.69 -0.25
C ASN A 415 4.45 -5.40 -1.00
N ARG A 416 4.02 -6.57 -0.52
CA ARG A 416 2.91 -7.32 -1.09
C ARG A 416 1.60 -6.53 -1.04
N GLU A 417 1.23 -6.02 0.14
CA GLU A 417 0.00 -5.26 0.32
C GLU A 417 0.00 -3.99 -0.54
N LYS A 418 1.12 -3.26 -0.56
CA LYS A 418 1.28 -2.05 -1.38
C LYS A 418 1.07 -2.33 -2.87
N VAL A 419 1.68 -3.40 -3.41
CA VAL A 419 1.56 -3.75 -4.84
C VAL A 419 0.16 -4.26 -5.18
N LEU A 420 -0.43 -5.12 -4.36
CA LEU A 420 -1.78 -5.64 -4.59
C LEU A 420 -2.84 -4.54 -4.49
N SER A 421 -2.71 -3.64 -3.52
CA SER A 421 -3.56 -2.45 -3.42
C SER A 421 -3.44 -1.58 -4.67
N ASN A 422 -2.22 -1.39 -5.18
CA ASN A 422 -2.03 -0.62 -6.40
C ASN A 422 -2.73 -1.25 -7.61
N LEU A 423 -2.59 -2.56 -7.73
CA LEU A 423 -3.18 -3.32 -8.82
C LEU A 423 -4.70 -3.31 -8.75
N LYS A 424 -5.28 -3.47 -7.57
CA LYS A 424 -6.72 -3.43 -7.34
C LYS A 424 -7.34 -2.14 -7.90
N ASN A 425 -6.70 -1.00 -7.67
CA ASN A 425 -7.17 0.28 -8.16
C ASN A 425 -6.99 0.45 -9.68
N LEU A 426 -5.92 -0.12 -10.26
CA LEU A 426 -5.65 -0.04 -11.70
C LEU A 426 -6.55 -0.96 -12.53
N VAL A 427 -6.87 -2.14 -11.99
CA VAL A 427 -7.71 -3.15 -12.65
C VAL A 427 -9.15 -2.69 -12.82
N GLU A 428 -9.58 -1.56 -12.23
CA GLU A 428 -10.86 -0.92 -12.57
C GLU A 428 -10.94 -0.52 -14.06
N ASN A 429 -9.81 -0.27 -14.72
CA ASN A 429 -9.74 0.08 -16.13
C ASN A 429 -9.69 -1.18 -17.03
N ASP A 430 -10.66 -1.31 -17.95
CA ASP A 430 -10.78 -2.48 -18.81
C ASP A 430 -9.61 -2.67 -19.79
N ASP A 431 -8.92 -1.60 -20.21
CA ASP A 431 -7.72 -1.71 -21.05
C ASP A 431 -6.54 -2.29 -20.26
N ILE A 432 -6.40 -1.93 -18.97
CA ILE A 432 -5.39 -2.53 -18.09
C ILE A 432 -5.67 -4.02 -17.91
N LYS A 433 -6.93 -4.43 -17.73
CA LYS A 433 -7.31 -5.86 -17.68
C LYS A 433 -6.86 -6.60 -18.95
N ASN A 434 -7.15 -6.04 -20.12
CA ASN A 434 -6.79 -6.65 -21.40
C ASN A 434 -5.27 -6.84 -21.55
N GLU A 435 -4.50 -5.85 -21.09
CA GLU A 435 -3.04 -5.91 -21.20
C GLU A 435 -2.39 -6.85 -20.16
N ILE A 436 -2.95 -6.96 -18.94
CA ILE A 436 -2.54 -8.01 -17.99
C ILE A 436 -2.74 -9.41 -18.57
N ILE A 437 -3.84 -9.61 -19.31
CA ILE A 437 -4.16 -10.89 -19.98
C ILE A 437 -3.20 -11.15 -21.14
N SER A 438 -2.92 -10.13 -21.97
CA SER A 438 -2.04 -10.26 -23.15
C SER A 438 -0.61 -10.66 -22.76
N GLN A 439 -0.13 -10.18 -21.61
CA GLN A 439 1.20 -10.48 -21.08
C GLN A 439 1.28 -11.77 -20.23
N ASN A 440 0.22 -12.59 -20.19
CA ASN A 440 0.14 -13.84 -19.40
C ASN A 440 0.42 -13.66 -17.89
N ALA A 441 0.06 -12.52 -17.32
CA ALA A 441 0.33 -12.21 -15.93
C ALA A 441 -0.69 -12.78 -14.93
N LEU A 442 -1.80 -13.34 -15.41
CA LEU A 442 -2.85 -13.91 -14.55
C LEU A 442 -2.33 -15.03 -13.64
N GLY A 443 -1.39 -15.85 -14.12
CA GLY A 443 -0.80 -16.94 -13.33
C GLY A 443 -0.11 -16.45 -12.06
N SER A 444 0.52 -15.27 -12.10
CA SER A 444 1.15 -14.66 -10.92
C SER A 444 0.11 -14.25 -9.87
N ILE A 445 -1.01 -13.66 -10.30
CA ILE A 445 -2.08 -13.22 -9.38
C ILE A 445 -2.78 -14.44 -8.77
N ILE A 446 -3.03 -15.49 -9.55
CA ILE A 446 -3.56 -16.78 -9.08
C ILE A 446 -2.62 -17.39 -8.03
N LYS A 447 -1.31 -17.43 -8.29
CA LYS A 447 -0.34 -17.92 -7.30
C LYS A 447 -0.38 -17.10 -6.01
N SER A 448 -0.52 -15.78 -6.13
CA SER A 448 -0.63 -14.91 -4.95
C SER A 448 -1.88 -15.21 -4.11
N SER A 449 -3.00 -15.61 -4.71
CA SER A 449 -4.20 -16.01 -3.95
C SER A 449 -3.99 -17.33 -3.23
N THR A 450 -3.25 -18.27 -3.82
CA THR A 450 -2.98 -19.57 -3.20
C THR A 450 -1.98 -19.51 -2.06
N ASP A 451 -0.96 -18.66 -2.16
CA ASP A 451 0.14 -18.57 -1.17
C ASP A 451 -0.31 -17.97 0.17
N LYS A 452 -1.33 -17.09 0.16
CA LYS A 452 -1.97 -16.52 1.36
C LYS A 452 -3.48 -16.53 1.21
N ALA A 453 -4.08 -17.70 1.42
CA ALA A 453 -5.54 -17.91 1.39
C ALA A 453 -6.34 -16.94 2.30
N ASP A 454 -5.67 -16.38 3.29
CA ASP A 454 -6.21 -15.46 4.28
C ASP A 454 -6.36 -14.00 3.80
N ASP A 455 -5.77 -13.64 2.65
CA ASP A 455 -5.83 -12.30 2.06
C ASP A 455 -6.89 -12.25 0.93
N ALA A 456 -7.88 -11.36 1.08
CA ALA A 456 -8.96 -11.22 0.09
C ALA A 456 -8.51 -10.46 -1.17
N THR A 457 -7.43 -9.68 -1.10
CA THR A 457 -7.05 -8.73 -2.16
C THR A 457 -6.77 -9.40 -3.50
N PRO A 458 -5.99 -10.50 -3.57
CA PRO A 458 -5.78 -11.22 -4.83
C PRO A 458 -7.09 -11.75 -5.44
N LEU A 459 -7.98 -12.30 -4.62
CA LEU A 459 -9.28 -12.80 -5.08
C LEU A 459 -10.19 -11.66 -5.54
N GLN A 460 -10.17 -10.50 -4.89
CA GLN A 460 -10.93 -9.32 -5.33
C GLN A 460 -10.45 -8.81 -6.69
N ILE A 461 -9.12 -8.80 -6.92
CA ILE A 461 -8.52 -8.46 -8.22
C ILE A 461 -8.98 -9.46 -9.28
N LEU A 462 -8.85 -10.76 -9.01
CA LEU A 462 -9.27 -11.82 -9.93
C LEU A 462 -10.77 -11.77 -10.20
N TYR A 463 -11.59 -11.43 -9.20
CA TYR A 463 -13.02 -11.23 -9.38
C TYR A 463 -13.31 -10.07 -10.35
N SER A 464 -12.65 -8.93 -10.20
CA SER A 464 -12.78 -7.80 -11.14
C SER A 464 -12.33 -8.17 -12.56
N ILE A 465 -11.27 -8.97 -12.69
CA ILE A 465 -10.77 -9.49 -13.98
C ILE A 465 -11.74 -10.52 -14.60
N ALA A 466 -12.49 -11.28 -13.80
CA ALA A 466 -13.41 -12.31 -14.29
C ALA A 466 -14.56 -11.75 -15.15
N PHE A 467 -14.78 -10.44 -15.14
CA PHE A 467 -15.70 -9.76 -16.06
C PHE A 467 -15.13 -9.59 -17.48
N ASN A 468 -13.86 -9.94 -17.71
CA ASN A 468 -13.25 -9.99 -19.02
C ASN A 468 -13.41 -11.38 -19.65
N ALA A 469 -14.06 -11.46 -20.81
CA ALA A 469 -14.34 -12.72 -21.50
C ALA A 469 -13.08 -13.56 -21.78
N ASN A 470 -11.94 -12.93 -22.10
CA ASN A 470 -10.69 -13.65 -22.38
C ASN A 470 -10.05 -14.24 -21.11
N ALA A 471 -10.28 -13.64 -19.94
CA ALA A 471 -9.80 -14.16 -18.67
C ALA A 471 -10.61 -15.37 -18.20
N VAL A 472 -11.93 -15.38 -18.44
CA VAL A 472 -12.83 -16.47 -18.05
C VAL A 472 -12.37 -17.82 -18.62
N ASP A 473 -11.91 -17.85 -19.87
CA ASP A 473 -11.42 -19.07 -20.49
C ASP A 473 -10.14 -19.60 -19.82
N GLN A 474 -9.22 -18.70 -19.43
CA GLN A 474 -8.02 -19.10 -18.69
C GLN A 474 -8.37 -19.64 -17.31
N PHE A 475 -9.26 -18.96 -16.57
CA PHE A 475 -9.71 -19.41 -15.26
C PHE A 475 -10.42 -20.76 -15.30
N LYS A 476 -11.28 -21.00 -16.31
CA LYS A 476 -11.97 -22.29 -16.48
C LYS A 476 -11.03 -23.46 -16.79
N ASN A 477 -9.90 -23.18 -17.45
CA ASN A 477 -8.92 -24.20 -17.81
C ASN A 477 -7.96 -24.54 -16.65
N ASP A 478 -7.84 -23.68 -15.64
CA ASP A 478 -7.04 -23.92 -14.45
C ASP A 478 -7.86 -24.63 -13.35
N LYS A 479 -7.75 -25.96 -13.30
CA LYS A 479 -8.45 -26.79 -12.32
C LYS A 479 -8.03 -26.50 -10.88
N ASN A 480 -6.75 -26.22 -10.65
CA ASN A 480 -6.21 -25.99 -9.31
C ASN A 480 -6.77 -24.67 -8.76
N PHE A 481 -6.84 -23.64 -9.60
CA PHE A 481 -7.47 -22.37 -9.24
C PHE A 481 -8.95 -22.56 -8.88
N LEU A 482 -9.73 -23.28 -9.70
CA LEU A 482 -11.15 -23.52 -9.43
C LEU A 482 -11.38 -24.30 -8.12
N GLU A 483 -10.53 -25.29 -7.82
CA GLU A 483 -10.59 -26.02 -6.54
C GLU A 483 -10.29 -25.09 -5.37
N HIS A 484 -9.22 -24.28 -5.47
CA HIS A 484 -8.87 -23.29 -4.46
C HIS A 484 -10.00 -22.28 -4.19
N VAL A 485 -10.61 -21.71 -5.25
CA VAL A 485 -11.71 -20.75 -5.08
C VAL A 485 -12.92 -21.42 -4.38
N ARG A 486 -13.26 -22.67 -4.74
CA ARG A 486 -14.33 -23.43 -4.05
C ARG A 486 -14.05 -23.69 -2.57
N GLU A 487 -12.79 -23.89 -2.20
CA GLU A 487 -12.42 -23.99 -0.79
C GLU A 487 -12.64 -22.65 -0.07
N GLN A 488 -12.29 -21.54 -0.71
CA GLN A 488 -12.45 -20.19 -0.16
C GLN A 488 -13.91 -19.72 -0.03
N GLU A 489 -14.86 -20.31 -0.76
CA GLU A 489 -16.31 -20.06 -0.54
C GLU A 489 -16.79 -20.42 0.87
N LYS A 490 -16.03 -21.24 1.60
CA LYS A 490 -16.30 -21.66 2.98
C LYS A 490 -15.43 -20.94 4.00
N SER A 491 -14.66 -19.94 3.58
CA SER A 491 -13.80 -19.16 4.48
C SER A 491 -14.63 -18.45 5.56
N ASP A 492 -14.06 -18.37 6.78
CA ASP A 492 -14.63 -17.62 7.91
C ASP A 492 -14.48 -16.10 7.72
N LYS A 493 -13.60 -15.66 6.79
CA LYS A 493 -13.41 -14.26 6.43
C LYS A 493 -14.43 -13.83 5.39
N VAL A 494 -15.23 -12.84 5.73
CA VAL A 494 -16.32 -12.33 4.87
C VAL A 494 -15.79 -11.87 3.52
N ASP A 495 -14.73 -11.07 3.48
CA ASP A 495 -14.22 -10.50 2.22
C ASP A 495 -13.66 -11.56 1.26
N VAL A 496 -12.95 -12.56 1.80
CA VAL A 496 -12.43 -13.72 1.05
C VAL A 496 -13.60 -14.52 0.49
N GLN A 497 -14.58 -14.84 1.34
CA GLN A 497 -15.75 -15.59 0.97
C GLN A 497 -16.58 -14.88 -0.12
N VAL A 498 -16.77 -13.56 -0.01
CA VAL A 498 -17.51 -12.74 -0.98
C VAL A 498 -16.80 -12.76 -2.33
N ALA A 499 -15.49 -12.53 -2.36
CA ALA A 499 -14.72 -12.56 -3.60
C ALA A 499 -14.74 -13.95 -4.26
N ALA A 500 -14.57 -15.02 -3.46
CA ALA A 500 -14.58 -16.39 -3.95
C ALA A 500 -15.93 -16.80 -4.56
N LYS A 501 -17.03 -16.52 -3.83
CA LYS A 501 -18.40 -16.74 -4.35
C LYS A 501 -18.64 -15.92 -5.63
N GLY A 502 -18.14 -14.67 -5.67
CA GLY A 502 -18.21 -13.78 -6.85
C GLY A 502 -17.57 -14.39 -8.09
N ILE A 503 -16.36 -14.92 -7.94
CA ILE A 503 -15.62 -15.61 -9.00
C ILE A 503 -16.40 -16.86 -9.45
N MET A 504 -16.82 -17.71 -8.51
CA MET A 504 -17.54 -18.95 -8.84
C MET A 504 -18.84 -18.71 -9.58
N TRP A 505 -19.58 -17.66 -9.19
CA TRP A 505 -20.75 -17.22 -9.91
C TRP A 505 -20.42 -16.89 -11.36
N LYS A 506 -19.44 -16.02 -11.60
CA LYS A 506 -19.09 -15.60 -12.96
C LYS A 506 -18.51 -16.73 -13.82
N LEU A 507 -17.78 -17.66 -13.23
CA LEU A 507 -17.16 -18.75 -13.99
C LEU A 507 -18.08 -19.94 -14.23
N VAL A 508 -18.90 -20.32 -13.25
CA VAL A 508 -19.60 -21.62 -13.24
C VAL A 508 -21.10 -21.46 -13.06
N ASP A 509 -21.54 -20.71 -12.06
CA ASP A 509 -22.92 -20.80 -11.60
C ASP A 509 -23.87 -19.90 -12.41
N GLU A 510 -23.41 -18.78 -12.96
CA GLU A 510 -24.22 -17.92 -13.84
C GLU A 510 -24.76 -18.71 -15.04
N ALA A 511 -23.90 -19.48 -15.71
CA ALA A 511 -24.29 -20.29 -16.88
C ALA A 511 -25.24 -21.45 -16.51
N LYS A 512 -24.95 -22.16 -15.40
CA LYS A 512 -25.81 -23.25 -14.91
C LYS A 512 -27.18 -22.72 -14.50
N PHE A 513 -27.21 -21.65 -13.72
CA PHE A 513 -28.44 -21.01 -13.25
C PHE A 513 -29.27 -20.48 -14.42
N ILE A 514 -28.64 -19.89 -15.45
CA ILE A 514 -29.33 -19.50 -16.69
C ILE A 514 -30.04 -20.70 -17.32
N THR A 515 -29.33 -21.83 -17.45
CA THR A 515 -29.84 -23.05 -18.11
C THR A 515 -30.97 -23.69 -17.29
N GLU A 516 -30.80 -23.85 -15.98
CA GLU A 516 -31.82 -24.44 -15.09
C GLU A 516 -33.13 -23.63 -15.10
N GLN A 517 -33.06 -22.31 -15.19
CA GLN A 517 -34.25 -21.46 -15.25
C GLN A 517 -34.91 -21.50 -16.62
N GLU A 518 -34.15 -21.52 -17.71
CA GLU A 518 -34.69 -21.74 -19.04
C GLU A 518 -35.40 -23.10 -19.15
N GLU A 519 -34.85 -24.14 -18.51
CA GLU A 519 -35.49 -25.46 -18.40
C GLU A 519 -36.77 -25.44 -17.57
N LYS A 520 -36.79 -24.74 -16.42
CA LYS A 520 -38.00 -24.56 -15.59
C LYS A 520 -39.10 -23.80 -16.32
N GLU A 521 -38.75 -22.70 -17.00
CA GLU A 521 -39.69 -21.93 -17.83
C GLU A 521 -40.26 -22.80 -18.97
N THR A 522 -39.41 -23.59 -19.63
CA THR A 522 -39.83 -24.51 -20.69
C THR A 522 -40.73 -25.63 -20.16
N ALA A 523 -40.43 -26.19 -18.98
CA ALA A 523 -41.24 -27.22 -18.35
C ALA A 523 -42.63 -26.71 -17.92
N HIS A 524 -42.70 -25.47 -17.42
CA HIS A 524 -43.96 -24.83 -17.02
C HIS A 524 -44.85 -24.49 -18.22
N LEU A 525 -44.26 -24.19 -19.38
CA LEU A 525 -44.98 -23.99 -20.65
C LEU A 525 -45.59 -25.30 -21.17
N VAL A 526 -44.88 -26.43 -21.08
CA VAL A 526 -45.37 -27.75 -21.51
C VAL A 526 -46.54 -28.25 -20.65
N GLN A 527 -46.55 -27.96 -19.34
CA GLN A 527 -47.67 -28.32 -18.46
C GLN A 527 -48.92 -27.45 -18.70
N SER A 528 -48.77 -26.20 -19.13
CA SER A 528 -49.89 -25.29 -19.38
C SER A 528 -50.69 -25.58 -20.67
N GLN A 529 -50.13 -26.34 -21.62
CA GLN A 529 -50.79 -26.71 -22.88
C GLN A 529 -51.44 -28.11 -22.86
N GLY A 530 -51.31 -28.86 -21.76
CA GLY A 530 -51.76 -30.25 -21.64
C GLY A 530 -52.83 -30.50 -20.58
N SER A 531 -53.94 -29.75 -20.54
CA SER A 531 -55.10 -30.16 -19.73
C SER A 531 -56.44 -29.63 -20.28
N ASN A 532 -57.01 -30.38 -21.22
CA ASN A 532 -58.45 -30.42 -21.44
C ASN A 532 -58.83 -31.88 -21.74
N THR A 533 -59.20 -32.63 -20.70
CA THR A 533 -60.23 -33.70 -20.71
C THR A 533 -60.35 -34.38 -19.32
N SER A 534 -61.56 -34.25 -18.77
CA SER A 534 -62.35 -35.26 -18.05
C SER A 534 -61.86 -35.88 -16.72
N GLU A 535 -62.35 -35.30 -15.63
CA GLU A 535 -63.30 -35.87 -14.64
C GLU A 535 -63.07 -37.27 -13.99
N VAL A 536 -63.13 -37.29 -12.64
CA VAL A 536 -63.94 -38.17 -11.73
C VAL A 536 -63.20 -38.78 -10.51
N ASN A 537 -63.58 -38.25 -9.33
CA ASN A 537 -63.77 -38.83 -7.98
C ASN A 537 -62.74 -39.82 -7.33
N LYS A 538 -62.28 -39.49 -6.10
CA LYS A 538 -62.88 -39.97 -4.82
C LYS A 538 -62.11 -39.54 -3.54
N SER A 539 -62.90 -39.02 -2.59
CA SER A 539 -62.85 -39.12 -1.12
C SER A 539 -61.67 -38.55 -0.30
N SER A 540 -62.01 -37.54 0.52
CA SER A 540 -61.37 -37.16 1.79
C SER A 540 -61.57 -38.25 2.88
N PRO A 541 -60.85 -38.23 4.03
CA PRO A 541 -61.18 -37.28 5.09
C PRO A 541 -59.98 -36.63 5.82
N LYS A 542 -60.35 -35.57 6.53
CA LYS A 542 -59.56 -34.58 7.25
C LYS A 542 -58.73 -35.13 8.42
N SER A 543 -57.60 -34.48 8.66
CA SER A 543 -57.11 -34.17 10.00
C SER A 543 -56.43 -32.79 9.95
N ASP A 544 -56.98 -31.85 10.72
CA ASP A 544 -56.40 -30.55 11.00
C ASP A 544 -55.06 -30.72 11.72
N ASP A 545 -53.98 -30.14 11.17
CA ASP A 545 -52.93 -29.57 12.01
C ASP A 545 -52.29 -28.37 11.31
N LYS A 546 -52.47 -27.21 11.93
CA LYS A 546 -51.87 -25.94 11.50
C LYS A 546 -50.38 -25.96 11.83
N ARG A 547 -49.55 -26.15 10.80
CA ARG A 547 -48.25 -25.47 10.68
C ARG A 547 -48.21 -24.85 9.31
N GLY A 548 -48.19 -23.51 9.27
CA GLY A 548 -48.11 -22.75 8.03
C GLY A 548 -46.93 -23.22 7.20
N SER A 549 -47.23 -23.72 6.01
CA SER A 549 -46.27 -23.92 4.94
C SER A 549 -45.66 -22.56 4.58
N ILE A 550 -44.37 -22.42 4.79
CA ILE A 550 -43.55 -21.37 4.18
C ILE A 550 -43.33 -21.84 2.74
N ASP A 551 -44.14 -21.36 1.80
CA ASP A 551 -43.82 -21.41 0.37
C ASP A 551 -44.75 -20.48 -0.43
N GLU A 552 -44.31 -19.25 -0.65
CA GLU A 552 -44.64 -18.41 -1.82
C GLU A 552 -43.38 -17.58 -2.12
N HIS A 553 -42.76 -17.78 -3.28
CA HIS A 553 -41.70 -16.89 -3.76
C HIS A 553 -42.28 -15.47 -3.91
N GLU A 554 -41.89 -14.54 -3.04
CA GLU A 554 -42.42 -13.17 -3.06
C GLU A 554 -42.01 -12.47 -4.36
N LYS A 555 -42.98 -12.28 -5.27
CA LYS A 555 -42.80 -11.46 -6.47
C LYS A 555 -42.61 -10.00 -6.05
N TYR A 556 -41.59 -9.33 -6.56
CA TYR A 556 -41.36 -7.90 -6.38
C TYR A 556 -41.81 -7.12 -7.61
N ASP A 557 -42.24 -5.88 -7.41
CA ASP A 557 -42.50 -4.99 -8.53
C ASP A 557 -41.16 -4.41 -9.03
N MET A 558 -40.20 -4.18 -8.12
CA MET A 558 -38.91 -3.59 -8.44
C MET A 558 -37.78 -4.12 -7.57
N MET A 559 -36.57 -4.19 -8.12
CA MET A 559 -35.32 -4.28 -7.37
C MET A 559 -34.52 -3.00 -7.56
N ILE A 560 -33.88 -2.50 -6.50
CA ILE A 560 -32.95 -1.38 -6.59
C ILE A 560 -31.52 -1.89 -6.38
N SER A 561 -30.72 -1.78 -7.43
CA SER A 561 -29.28 -2.04 -7.42
C SER A 561 -28.54 -0.72 -7.18
N TYR A 562 -27.74 -0.65 -6.12
CA TYR A 562 -27.07 0.58 -5.68
C TYR A 562 -25.73 0.28 -4.98
N SER A 563 -24.87 1.30 -4.90
CA SER A 563 -23.68 1.28 -4.06
C SER A 563 -24.01 1.89 -2.70
N TRP A 564 -23.35 1.40 -1.64
CA TRP A 564 -23.58 1.85 -0.26
C TRP A 564 -23.31 3.35 -0.06
N ASN A 565 -22.48 3.94 -0.94
CA ASN A 565 -22.15 5.37 -0.90
C ASN A 565 -23.39 6.25 -1.15
N GLU A 566 -24.39 5.76 -1.88
CA GLU A 566 -25.60 6.49 -2.25
C GLU A 566 -26.83 6.07 -1.41
N LYS A 567 -26.61 5.41 -0.26
CA LYS A 567 -27.68 4.87 0.59
C LYS A 567 -28.74 5.89 0.98
N GLU A 568 -28.37 7.14 1.23
CA GLU A 568 -29.30 8.17 1.72
C GLU A 568 -30.36 8.51 0.66
N LEU A 569 -29.93 8.76 -0.58
CA LEU A 569 -30.82 9.02 -1.70
C LEU A 569 -31.67 7.79 -2.00
N ILE A 570 -31.06 6.61 -2.02
CA ILE A 570 -31.76 5.36 -2.36
C ILE A 570 -32.80 4.98 -1.32
N TYR A 571 -32.53 5.22 -0.04
CA TYR A 571 -33.52 4.98 1.01
C TYR A 571 -34.69 5.93 0.88
N LYS A 572 -34.45 7.19 0.51
CA LYS A 572 -35.52 8.15 0.24
C LYS A 572 -36.39 7.74 -0.95
N ILE A 573 -35.78 7.24 -2.03
CA ILE A 573 -36.51 6.70 -3.21
C ILE A 573 -37.32 5.47 -2.81
N TYR A 574 -36.70 4.52 -2.09
CA TYR A 574 -37.35 3.31 -1.60
C TYR A 574 -38.58 3.64 -0.74
N ASP A 575 -38.40 4.49 0.28
CA ASP A 575 -39.46 4.81 1.24
C ASP A 575 -40.65 5.46 0.51
N ARG A 576 -40.38 6.25 -0.53
CA ARG A 576 -41.41 6.88 -1.34
C ARG A 576 -42.13 5.89 -2.26
N LEU A 577 -41.41 5.00 -2.94
CA LEU A 577 -42.01 3.97 -3.79
C LEU A 577 -42.85 2.98 -2.96
N VAL A 578 -42.40 2.61 -1.75
CA VAL A 578 -43.20 1.77 -0.83
C VAL A 578 -44.46 2.50 -0.38
N LYS A 579 -44.37 3.80 -0.07
CA LYS A 579 -45.54 4.63 0.27
C LYS A 579 -46.56 4.72 -0.88
N ASP A 580 -46.08 4.68 -2.12
CA ASP A 580 -46.90 4.68 -3.33
C ASP A 580 -47.45 3.28 -3.68
N GLY A 581 -47.12 2.25 -2.88
CA GLY A 581 -47.70 0.91 -2.95
C GLY A 581 -46.89 -0.13 -3.72
N TYR A 582 -45.64 0.16 -4.09
CA TYR A 582 -44.76 -0.80 -4.77
C TYR A 582 -44.06 -1.74 -3.78
N ARG A 583 -43.95 -3.01 -4.14
CA ARG A 583 -43.13 -4.02 -3.45
C ARG A 583 -41.72 -3.98 -4.03
N ILE A 584 -40.76 -3.65 -3.18
CA ILE A 584 -39.39 -3.37 -3.60
C ILE A 584 -38.42 -4.28 -2.87
N TRP A 585 -37.53 -4.91 -3.62
CA TRP A 585 -36.35 -5.55 -3.08
C TRP A 585 -35.19 -4.54 -3.00
N LEU A 586 -34.58 -4.43 -1.82
CA LEU A 586 -33.44 -3.58 -1.56
C LEU A 586 -32.56 -4.25 -0.50
N ASP A 587 -31.27 -4.34 -0.77
CA ASP A 587 -30.29 -4.90 0.16
C ASP A 587 -30.03 -3.92 1.33
N ARG A 588 -30.77 -4.05 2.44
CA ARG A 588 -30.71 -3.16 3.62
C ARG A 588 -30.01 -3.76 4.84
N ASP A 589 -29.96 -5.08 4.98
CA ASP A 589 -29.45 -5.78 6.17
C ASP A 589 -28.46 -6.87 5.76
N ASN A 590 -27.22 -6.76 6.26
CA ASN A 590 -26.09 -7.67 6.03
C ASN A 590 -26.52 -9.10 5.67
N MET A 591 -26.36 -9.43 4.39
CA MET A 591 -26.82 -10.67 3.76
C MET A 591 -26.04 -11.90 4.28
N TYR A 592 -26.53 -12.53 5.36
CA TYR A 592 -26.04 -13.86 5.75
C TYR A 592 -26.47 -14.91 4.71
N GLY A 593 -25.53 -15.41 3.89
CA GLY A 593 -25.75 -16.50 2.93
C GLY A 593 -25.00 -16.37 1.59
N SER A 594 -25.48 -17.05 0.55
CA SER A 594 -25.01 -16.83 -0.83
C SER A 594 -25.65 -15.56 -1.38
N ILE A 595 -25.04 -14.41 -1.05
CA ILE A 595 -25.38 -13.06 -1.51
C ILE A 595 -25.88 -13.06 -2.97
N ILE A 596 -25.13 -13.74 -3.83
CA ILE A 596 -25.33 -13.74 -5.28
C ILE A 596 -26.60 -14.49 -5.73
N LEU A 597 -26.95 -15.61 -5.10
CA LEU A 597 -28.18 -16.34 -5.45
C LEU A 597 -29.43 -15.52 -5.08
N ARG A 598 -29.41 -14.83 -3.92
CA ARG A 598 -30.53 -13.97 -3.52
C ARG A 598 -30.67 -12.74 -4.42
N MET A 599 -29.55 -12.17 -4.88
CA MET A 599 -29.55 -11.11 -5.89
C MET A 599 -30.14 -11.60 -7.22
N ALA A 600 -29.72 -12.78 -7.69
CA ALA A 600 -30.25 -13.37 -8.92
C ALA A 600 -31.76 -13.64 -8.82
N GLU A 601 -32.22 -14.21 -7.70
CA GLU A 601 -33.64 -14.41 -7.41
C GLU A 601 -34.42 -13.09 -7.38
N ALA A 602 -33.85 -12.03 -6.78
CA ALA A 602 -34.48 -10.72 -6.74
C ALA A 602 -34.63 -10.10 -8.14
N ILE A 603 -33.59 -10.21 -8.97
CA ILE A 603 -33.63 -9.74 -10.37
C ILE A 603 -34.68 -10.52 -11.17
N GLU A 604 -34.77 -11.84 -10.95
CA GLU A 604 -35.72 -12.68 -11.67
C GLU A 604 -37.18 -12.47 -11.28
N ASN A 605 -37.41 -12.18 -10.00
CA ASN A 605 -38.75 -11.97 -9.44
C ASN A 605 -39.20 -10.51 -9.45
N SER A 606 -38.40 -9.60 -10.04
CA SER A 606 -38.73 -8.18 -10.19
C SER A 606 -39.18 -7.84 -11.62
N ASP A 607 -40.21 -6.98 -11.75
CA ASP A 607 -40.65 -6.48 -13.05
C ASP A 607 -39.70 -5.36 -13.57
N PHE A 608 -39.14 -4.56 -12.68
CA PHE A 608 -38.18 -3.48 -12.99
C PHE A 608 -36.89 -3.60 -12.18
N ILE A 609 -35.77 -3.22 -12.80
CA ILE A 609 -34.47 -3.11 -12.12
C ILE A 609 -34.03 -1.64 -12.17
N LEU A 610 -34.04 -0.99 -11.02
CA LEU A 610 -33.53 0.37 -10.87
C LEU A 610 -32.02 0.28 -10.66
N ILE A 611 -31.24 0.89 -11.55
CA ILE A 611 -29.77 0.94 -11.43
C ILE A 611 -29.37 2.34 -11.01
N SER A 612 -28.82 2.48 -9.80
CA SER A 612 -28.29 3.74 -9.27
C SER A 612 -26.89 4.00 -9.82
N MET A 613 -26.80 4.72 -10.93
CA MET A 613 -25.56 5.03 -11.61
C MET A 613 -24.76 6.11 -10.87
N SER A 614 -23.56 5.73 -10.45
CA SER A 614 -22.49 6.57 -9.92
C SER A 614 -21.12 5.97 -10.24
N SER A 615 -20.06 6.71 -9.97
CA SER A 615 -18.67 6.27 -10.02
C SER A 615 -18.44 5.10 -9.06
N ALA A 616 -19.01 5.16 -7.84
CA ALA A 616 -18.90 4.07 -6.87
C ALA A 616 -19.65 2.80 -7.35
N TYR A 617 -20.81 2.97 -7.98
CA TYR A 617 -21.54 1.86 -8.60
C TYR A 617 -20.74 1.21 -9.73
N LYS A 618 -20.10 2.00 -10.60
CA LYS A 618 -19.27 1.49 -11.72
C LYS A 618 -18.10 0.63 -11.22
N LYS A 619 -17.53 0.98 -10.06
CA LYS A 619 -16.37 0.31 -9.47
C LYS A 619 -16.71 -0.97 -8.71
N SER A 620 -17.96 -1.18 -8.34
CA SER A 620 -18.39 -2.33 -7.54
C SER A 620 -18.59 -3.58 -8.42
N PRO A 621 -17.80 -4.66 -8.23
CA PRO A 621 -17.99 -5.91 -8.98
C PRO A 621 -19.37 -6.54 -8.74
N ASN A 622 -19.93 -6.39 -7.54
CA ASN A 622 -21.27 -6.88 -7.23
C ASN A 622 -22.33 -6.12 -8.03
N CYS A 623 -22.24 -4.79 -8.09
CA CYS A 623 -23.14 -3.96 -8.88
C CYS A 623 -23.02 -4.26 -10.38
N GLN A 624 -21.79 -4.46 -10.87
CA GLN A 624 -21.55 -4.90 -12.24
C GLN A 624 -22.22 -6.26 -12.51
N ALA A 625 -22.08 -7.22 -11.61
CA ALA A 625 -22.74 -8.53 -11.73
C ALA A 625 -24.27 -8.41 -11.79
N GLU A 626 -24.89 -7.59 -10.94
CA GLU A 626 -26.35 -7.34 -10.96
C GLU A 626 -26.80 -6.71 -12.28
N ALA A 627 -26.11 -5.67 -12.72
CA ALA A 627 -26.44 -4.94 -13.94
C ALA A 627 -26.33 -5.82 -15.19
N GLU A 628 -25.22 -6.55 -15.33
CA GLU A 628 -25.00 -7.49 -16.43
C GLU A 628 -26.03 -8.61 -16.41
N TYR A 629 -26.31 -9.18 -15.22
CA TYR A 629 -27.28 -10.26 -15.10
C TYR A 629 -28.70 -9.80 -15.48
N ALA A 630 -29.13 -8.63 -14.99
CA ALA A 630 -30.39 -8.00 -15.37
C ALA A 630 -30.47 -7.72 -16.88
N TYR A 631 -29.37 -7.24 -17.47
CA TYR A 631 -29.27 -6.96 -18.89
C TYR A 631 -29.38 -8.24 -19.73
N ASN A 632 -28.65 -9.30 -19.34
CA ASN A 632 -28.65 -10.61 -20.01
C ASN A 632 -30.03 -11.27 -19.93
N ARG A 633 -30.73 -11.14 -18.79
CA ARG A 633 -32.11 -11.57 -18.60
C ARG A 633 -33.15 -10.67 -19.27
N LYS A 634 -32.73 -9.62 -19.98
CA LYS A 634 -33.59 -8.64 -20.67
C LYS A 634 -34.63 -8.01 -19.75
N ARG A 635 -34.27 -7.82 -18.48
CA ARG A 635 -35.13 -7.16 -17.49
C ARG A 635 -35.30 -5.68 -17.85
N CYS A 636 -36.41 -5.10 -17.42
CA CYS A 636 -36.67 -3.69 -17.66
C CYS A 636 -35.81 -2.83 -16.73
N ILE A 637 -34.63 -2.44 -17.21
CA ILE A 637 -33.70 -1.59 -16.48
C ILE A 637 -34.13 -0.12 -16.62
N ILE A 638 -34.23 0.59 -15.51
CA ILE A 638 -34.41 2.05 -15.46
C ILE A 638 -33.16 2.65 -14.78
N PRO A 639 -32.27 3.31 -15.55
CA PRO A 639 -31.10 3.95 -14.97
C PRO A 639 -31.47 5.22 -14.18
N LEU A 640 -30.91 5.37 -12.99
CA LEU A 640 -31.03 6.54 -12.14
C LEU A 640 -29.66 7.20 -12.02
N ILE A 641 -29.52 8.50 -12.25
CA ILE A 641 -28.29 9.22 -11.94
C ILE A 641 -28.36 9.66 -10.48
N SER A 642 -27.48 9.08 -9.67
CA SER A 642 -27.38 9.37 -8.23
C SER A 642 -26.18 10.24 -7.86
N GLU A 643 -25.32 10.56 -8.82
CA GLU A 643 -24.12 11.38 -8.66
C GLU A 643 -24.16 12.59 -9.60
N GLU A 644 -23.81 13.77 -9.08
CA GLU A 644 -23.86 15.01 -9.83
C GLU A 644 -22.86 14.97 -11.01
N ASN A 645 -23.31 15.40 -12.19
CA ASN A 645 -22.52 15.40 -13.42
C ASN A 645 -21.98 14.03 -13.87
N TYR A 646 -22.51 12.92 -13.33
CA TYR A 646 -22.07 11.59 -13.71
C TYR A 646 -22.52 11.22 -15.13
N ARG A 647 -21.61 10.59 -15.89
CA ARG A 647 -21.91 10.01 -17.21
C ARG A 647 -21.40 8.59 -17.27
N ALA A 648 -22.32 7.64 -17.44
CA ALA A 648 -21.97 6.25 -17.63
C ALA A 648 -21.14 6.04 -18.92
N ASN A 649 -20.03 5.33 -18.79
CA ASN A 649 -19.15 4.89 -19.88
C ASN A 649 -18.77 3.41 -19.68
N GLY A 650 -17.98 2.84 -20.60
CA GLY A 650 -17.56 1.43 -20.56
C GLY A 650 -18.74 0.46 -20.49
N TRP A 651 -18.63 -0.57 -19.64
CA TRP A 651 -19.68 -1.59 -19.44
C TRP A 651 -21.04 -0.99 -19.03
N LEU A 652 -21.04 0.00 -18.12
CA LEU A 652 -22.28 0.61 -17.63
C LEU A 652 -22.90 1.50 -18.70
N GLY A 653 -22.07 2.22 -19.47
CA GLY A 653 -22.52 2.99 -20.62
C GLY A 653 -23.17 2.11 -21.70
N PHE A 654 -22.64 0.91 -21.93
CA PHE A 654 -23.24 -0.06 -22.86
C PHE A 654 -24.62 -0.54 -22.37
N ILE A 655 -24.76 -0.85 -21.07
CA ILE A 655 -26.03 -1.29 -20.48
C ILE A 655 -27.06 -0.15 -20.46
N ALA A 656 -26.67 1.07 -20.06
CA ALA A 656 -27.57 2.19 -19.83
C ALA A 656 -27.83 3.07 -21.07
N GLY A 657 -26.88 3.18 -22.01
CA GLY A 657 -26.83 4.23 -23.04
C GLY A 657 -27.99 4.26 -24.05
N SER A 658 -28.78 3.19 -24.15
CA SER A 658 -29.99 3.11 -24.98
C SER A 658 -31.30 3.38 -24.23
N LYS A 659 -31.23 3.66 -22.92
CA LYS A 659 -32.38 3.77 -22.00
C LYS A 659 -32.55 5.21 -21.55
N MET A 660 -33.80 5.59 -21.25
CA MET A 660 -34.07 6.88 -20.63
C MET A 660 -33.65 6.80 -19.16
N TYR A 661 -32.78 7.70 -18.74
CA TYR A 661 -32.37 7.81 -17.34
C TYR A 661 -33.18 8.88 -16.61
N VAL A 662 -33.26 8.74 -15.29
CA VAL A 662 -33.85 9.74 -14.39
C VAL A 662 -32.74 10.34 -13.56
N ASP A 663 -32.58 11.66 -13.63
CA ASP A 663 -31.55 12.36 -12.88
C ASP A 663 -32.11 12.88 -11.56
N PHE A 664 -31.60 12.36 -10.45
CA PHE A 664 -32.00 12.78 -9.09
C PHE A 664 -31.11 13.90 -8.53
N GLN A 665 -30.05 14.28 -9.24
CA GLN A 665 -29.16 15.38 -8.89
C GLN A 665 -29.54 16.66 -9.65
N GLN A 666 -30.24 16.53 -10.78
CA GLN A 666 -30.80 17.66 -11.50
C GLN A 666 -32.19 18.05 -11.00
N GLY A 667 -32.26 19.13 -10.21
CA GLY A 667 -33.53 19.73 -9.75
C GLY A 667 -33.99 19.26 -8.37
N ASP A 668 -35.28 19.36 -8.09
CA ASP A 668 -35.85 18.92 -6.81
C ASP A 668 -36.22 17.43 -6.85
N PHE A 669 -36.13 16.79 -5.68
CA PHE A 669 -36.39 15.36 -5.53
C PHE A 669 -37.79 14.95 -6.02
N ASP A 670 -38.81 15.77 -5.74
CA ASP A 670 -40.20 15.43 -6.11
C ASP A 670 -40.37 15.46 -7.65
N GLY A 671 -39.77 16.44 -8.32
CA GLY A 671 -39.72 16.50 -9.79
C GLY A 671 -39.03 15.28 -10.42
N ALA A 672 -37.86 14.89 -9.92
CA ALA A 672 -37.14 13.70 -10.38
C ALA A 672 -37.93 12.41 -10.11
N TYR A 673 -38.57 12.32 -8.93
CA TYR A 673 -39.41 11.19 -8.56
C TYR A 673 -40.63 11.05 -9.49
N ASP A 674 -41.28 12.17 -9.87
CA ASP A 674 -42.37 12.16 -10.83
C ASP A 674 -41.93 11.64 -12.22
N LEU A 675 -40.70 11.94 -12.64
CA LEU A 675 -40.10 11.38 -13.86
C LEU A 675 -39.86 9.88 -13.73
N LEU A 676 -39.38 9.40 -12.58
CA LEU A 676 -39.25 7.98 -12.29
C LEU A 676 -40.60 7.26 -12.40
N ILE A 677 -41.64 7.78 -11.76
CA ILE A 677 -42.99 7.20 -11.85
C ILE A 677 -43.51 7.20 -13.29
N LYS A 678 -43.26 8.26 -14.06
CA LYS A 678 -43.61 8.30 -15.50
C LYS A 678 -42.88 7.21 -16.28
N GLU A 679 -41.59 6.99 -16.01
CA GLU A 679 -40.80 5.97 -16.71
C GLU A 679 -41.23 4.55 -16.33
N ILE A 680 -41.53 4.30 -15.05
CA ILE A 680 -42.13 3.04 -14.60
C ILE A 680 -43.43 2.79 -15.36
N LYS A 681 -44.36 3.75 -15.34
CA LYS A 681 -45.66 3.64 -16.06
C LYS A 681 -45.50 3.47 -17.57
N ARG A 682 -44.50 4.12 -18.18
CA ARG A 682 -44.19 4.03 -19.62
C ARG A 682 -43.75 2.62 -20.03
N ASN A 683 -43.15 1.89 -19.09
CA ASN A 683 -42.62 0.55 -19.32
C ASN A 683 -43.47 -0.57 -18.66
N GLN A 684 -44.44 -0.21 -17.82
CA GLN A 684 -45.46 -1.13 -17.32
C GLN A 684 -46.21 -1.77 -18.50
N GLY A 685 -46.22 -3.11 -18.54
CA GLY A 685 -46.80 -3.89 -19.63
C GLY A 685 -45.90 -4.13 -20.85
N LYS A 686 -44.67 -3.57 -20.86
CA LYS A 686 -43.62 -3.92 -21.85
C LYS A 686 -42.67 -5.02 -21.34
N SER A 687 -42.79 -5.43 -20.08
CA SER A 687 -42.21 -6.68 -19.58
C SER A 687 -42.84 -7.84 -20.33
N VAL A 688 -42.15 -8.33 -21.37
CA VAL A 688 -42.55 -9.54 -22.07
C VAL A 688 -42.12 -10.73 -21.19
N PRO A 689 -43.03 -11.51 -20.56
CA PRO A 689 -42.71 -12.90 -20.29
C PRO A 689 -42.47 -13.58 -21.65
N PRO A 690 -41.48 -14.46 -21.80
CA PRO A 690 -41.06 -14.97 -23.10
C PRO A 690 -42.25 -15.58 -23.87
N LYS A 691 -42.72 -14.89 -24.92
CA LYS A 691 -43.73 -15.39 -25.86
C LYS A 691 -43.12 -15.57 -27.25
N GLU A 692 -43.08 -16.84 -27.64
CA GLU A 692 -43.22 -17.42 -28.98
C GLU A 692 -42.47 -16.75 -30.15
N ARG A 693 -41.35 -17.36 -30.57
CA ARG A 693 -40.89 -17.24 -31.97
C ARG A 693 -41.70 -18.21 -32.84
N SER A 694 -42.56 -17.67 -33.70
CA SER A 694 -43.07 -18.40 -34.88
C SER A 694 -41.89 -18.72 -35.82
N LYS A 695 -41.73 -20.00 -36.17
CA LYS A 695 -40.68 -20.49 -37.07
C LYS A 695 -40.77 -19.81 -38.46
N PRO A 696 -39.64 -19.43 -39.10
CA PRO A 696 -39.64 -19.16 -40.53
C PRO A 696 -39.89 -20.47 -41.31
N PRO A 697 -40.42 -20.40 -42.55
CA PRO A 697 -40.65 -21.59 -43.37
C PRO A 697 -39.31 -22.26 -43.72
N VAL A 698 -39.29 -23.58 -43.61
CA VAL A 698 -38.21 -24.42 -44.14
C VAL A 698 -38.38 -24.46 -45.66
N GLU A 699 -37.51 -23.79 -46.40
CA GLU A 699 -37.27 -24.09 -47.81
C GLU A 699 -36.14 -25.12 -47.92
N GLU A 700 -36.49 -26.35 -48.29
CA GLU A 700 -35.56 -27.28 -48.90
C GLU A 700 -35.12 -26.74 -50.26
N THR A 701 -33.81 -26.59 -50.52
CA THR A 701 -33.31 -26.64 -51.91
C THR A 701 -31.84 -27.03 -52.01
N LYS A 702 -31.65 -28.29 -52.40
CA LYS A 702 -30.71 -28.86 -53.39
C LYS A 702 -29.46 -28.04 -53.77
N GLU A 703 -28.33 -28.72 -53.67
CA GLU A 703 -27.04 -28.40 -54.31
C GLU A 703 -27.17 -27.94 -55.76
N LYS A 704 -26.42 -26.88 -56.12
CA LYS A 704 -25.81 -26.70 -57.44
C LYS A 704 -24.42 -26.07 -57.29
N LYS A 705 -23.42 -26.77 -57.84
CA LYS A 705 -22.10 -26.24 -58.21
C LYS A 705 -22.27 -25.22 -59.33
N GLU A 706 -21.64 -24.05 -59.22
CA GLU A 706 -20.78 -23.45 -60.27
C GLU A 706 -20.11 -22.15 -59.82
N ASN A 707 -18.93 -21.93 -60.41
CA ASN A 707 -17.85 -21.00 -60.06
C ASN A 707 -18.21 -19.51 -60.10
N LEU A 708 -17.62 -18.71 -59.19
CA LEU A 708 -17.11 -17.38 -59.54
C LEU A 708 -15.96 -16.91 -58.64
N THR A 709 -14.96 -16.37 -59.33
CA THR A 709 -13.56 -16.07 -59.00
C THR A 709 -13.40 -14.88 -58.05
N ILE A 710 -12.43 -14.95 -57.13
CA ILE A 710 -11.92 -13.78 -56.37
C ILE A 710 -10.44 -13.58 -56.78
N PRO A 711 -9.96 -12.36 -57.09
CA PRO A 711 -8.57 -12.11 -57.47
C PRO A 711 -7.63 -12.11 -56.25
N HIS A 712 -6.48 -12.76 -56.41
CA HIS A 712 -5.34 -12.76 -55.48
C HIS A 712 -4.34 -11.68 -55.91
N PRO A 713 -3.72 -10.89 -55.00
CA PRO A 713 -2.55 -10.08 -55.34
C PRO A 713 -1.27 -10.93 -55.23
N ASP A 714 -0.35 -10.68 -56.16
CA ASP A 714 0.87 -11.43 -56.43
C ASP A 714 1.89 -11.45 -55.28
N ILE A 715 2.38 -12.66 -54.98
CA ILE A 715 3.63 -12.90 -54.27
C ILE A 715 4.72 -13.02 -55.33
N GLN A 716 5.70 -12.10 -55.33
CA GLN A 716 6.96 -12.32 -56.04
C GLN A 716 8.08 -12.71 -55.07
N ALA A 717 8.83 -13.69 -55.53
CA ALA A 717 9.71 -14.55 -54.78
C ALA A 717 11.10 -13.96 -54.48
N ILE A 718 11.66 -14.55 -53.43
CA ILE A 718 13.00 -14.50 -52.85
C ILE A 718 14.09 -14.89 -53.88
N PRO A 719 15.37 -14.56 -53.63
CA PRO A 719 16.39 -15.62 -53.71
C PRO A 719 17.20 -15.78 -52.42
N GLN A 720 17.23 -17.03 -51.94
CA GLN A 720 18.11 -17.57 -50.92
C GLN A 720 19.47 -17.93 -51.53
N LEU A 721 20.52 -17.97 -50.71
CA LEU A 721 21.70 -18.86 -50.78
C LEU A 721 22.37 -18.78 -49.39
N SER A 722 22.08 -19.69 -48.46
CA SER A 722 22.69 -21.02 -48.23
C SER A 722 24.14 -20.99 -47.69
N ALA A 723 24.25 -21.39 -46.42
CA ALA A 723 25.31 -22.09 -45.70
C ALA A 723 26.77 -22.07 -46.23
N ASN A 724 27.69 -21.69 -45.33
CA ASN A 724 28.93 -22.43 -45.10
C ASN A 724 29.34 -22.34 -43.62
N HIS A 725 29.63 -23.50 -43.03
CA HIS A 725 30.28 -23.67 -41.74
C HIS A 725 31.79 -23.35 -41.83
N ASP A 726 32.37 -23.04 -40.67
CA ASP A 726 33.79 -23.00 -40.31
C ASP A 726 34.66 -21.86 -40.88
N ALA A 727 34.91 -20.84 -40.04
CA ALA A 727 36.25 -20.30 -39.78
C ALA A 727 36.27 -19.19 -38.70
N PHE A 728 36.90 -19.52 -37.58
CA PHE A 728 37.77 -18.67 -36.73
C PHE A 728 37.21 -17.64 -35.74
N ALA A 729 37.93 -17.62 -34.62
CA ALA A 729 37.73 -16.96 -33.34
C ALA A 729 38.44 -15.59 -33.24
N GLU A 730 38.27 -14.93 -32.08
CA GLU A 730 38.87 -13.67 -31.60
C GLU A 730 38.25 -12.40 -32.24
N VAL A 731 37.82 -11.37 -31.50
CA VAL A 731 38.58 -10.54 -30.53
C VAL A 731 37.64 -9.89 -29.48
N ILE A 732 38.26 -9.62 -28.33
CA ILE A 732 37.80 -9.20 -27.00
C ILE A 732 37.68 -7.67 -26.83
N TYR A 733 36.95 -7.25 -25.78
CA TYR A 733 37.00 -6.01 -24.97
C TYR A 733 38.16 -5.02 -25.19
N GLU A 734 37.84 -3.72 -25.18
CA GLU A 734 38.38 -2.65 -24.29
C GLU A 734 38.18 -1.26 -24.94
N GLU A 735 37.66 -0.29 -24.18
CA GLU A 735 38.26 1.06 -24.07
C GLU A 735 37.51 1.92 -23.03
N GLN A 736 37.98 1.85 -21.78
CA GLN A 736 38.11 3.00 -20.89
C GLN A 736 39.59 3.16 -20.54
N VAL A 737 40.03 4.41 -20.33
CA VAL A 737 41.34 4.88 -19.84
C VAL A 737 42.43 5.11 -20.91
N ALA A 738 42.58 6.37 -21.35
CA ALA A 738 43.88 7.06 -21.44
C ALA A 738 43.75 8.49 -22.01
N VAL A 739 43.64 9.52 -21.16
CA VAL A 739 44.29 10.82 -21.44
C VAL A 739 44.74 11.46 -20.12
N LEU A 740 45.98 11.17 -19.71
CA LEU A 740 46.81 12.09 -18.93
C LEU A 740 48.18 12.17 -19.60
N GLY A 741 48.62 13.39 -19.89
CA GLY A 741 50.04 13.72 -20.06
C GLY A 741 50.43 14.35 -21.40
N LYS A 742 50.46 15.69 -21.45
CA LYS A 742 51.62 16.45 -21.97
C LYS A 742 51.59 17.91 -21.48
N SER A 743 52.68 18.25 -20.79
CA SER A 743 53.13 19.56 -20.31
C SER A 743 53.31 20.59 -21.43
N PRO A 744 53.36 21.89 -21.08
CA PRO A 744 54.59 22.63 -21.39
C PRO A 744 55.13 23.39 -20.16
N PHE A 745 56.43 23.24 -19.90
CA PHE A 745 57.21 24.18 -19.10
C PHE A 745 57.43 25.49 -19.88
N PRO A 746 57.65 26.60 -19.16
CA PRO A 746 58.96 27.23 -19.27
C PRO A 746 59.64 27.47 -17.91
N SER A 747 60.97 27.48 -17.98
CA SER A 747 61.97 27.65 -16.92
C SER A 747 61.98 29.02 -16.24
N ALA A 748 62.23 29.06 -14.91
CA ALA A 748 63.31 29.85 -14.28
C ALA A 748 63.37 29.70 -12.73
N VAL A 749 64.47 29.10 -12.27
CA VAL A 749 65.39 29.49 -11.16
C VAL A 749 64.84 30.05 -9.82
N GLY A 750 65.21 29.39 -8.70
CA GLY A 750 65.86 30.08 -7.57
C GLY A 750 65.32 29.94 -6.13
N GLU A 751 65.95 29.05 -5.34
CA GLU A 751 66.36 29.20 -3.91
C GLU A 751 65.37 29.13 -2.68
N ARG A 752 65.52 28.03 -1.92
CA ARG A 752 65.65 27.81 -0.44
C ARG A 752 64.83 28.62 0.61
N ALA A 753 63.85 27.94 1.23
CA ALA A 753 63.52 27.72 2.68
C ALA A 753 63.35 28.89 3.71
N PRO A 754 62.73 28.67 4.91
CA PRO A 754 61.42 28.11 5.28
C PRO A 754 60.64 28.97 6.34
N ALA A 755 59.40 28.56 6.71
CA ALA A 755 58.66 28.77 7.99
C ALA A 755 57.29 29.51 7.93
N ARG A 756 56.26 28.78 8.43
CA ARG A 756 55.01 29.19 9.13
C ARG A 756 54.18 30.34 8.54
N VAL A 757 53.06 29.98 7.90
CA VAL A 757 51.66 30.36 8.20
C VAL A 757 50.78 29.86 7.04
N ALA A 758 50.03 28.77 7.24
CA ALA A 758 48.74 28.45 6.59
C ALA A 758 48.26 27.04 7.03
N GLU A 759 48.10 26.86 8.34
CA GLU A 759 47.43 25.71 8.96
C GLU A 759 45.89 25.77 8.81
N ASP A 760 45.31 26.82 8.22
CA ASP A 760 43.86 27.06 8.30
C ASP A 760 43.02 26.61 7.09
N GLN A 761 43.62 26.17 5.98
CA GLN A 761 42.86 25.82 4.76
C GLN A 761 42.83 24.33 4.42
N GLU A 762 43.85 23.55 4.80
CA GLU A 762 43.88 22.12 4.49
C GLU A 762 43.11 21.25 5.50
N HIS A 763 43.06 21.63 6.79
CA HIS A 763 42.30 20.89 7.80
C HIS A 763 40.80 21.22 7.79
N ALA A 764 40.42 22.48 7.55
CA ALA A 764 39.03 22.88 7.35
C ALA A 764 38.42 22.29 6.06
N GLY A 765 39.25 22.11 5.02
CA GLY A 765 38.85 21.44 3.78
C GLY A 765 38.75 19.90 3.91
N ALA A 766 39.40 19.29 4.89
CA ALA A 766 39.30 17.86 5.18
C ALA A 766 38.08 17.52 6.06
N LEU A 767 37.80 18.31 7.11
CA LEU A 767 36.62 18.11 7.98
C LEU A 767 35.29 18.35 7.25
N LYS A 768 35.29 19.32 6.34
CA LYS A 768 34.10 19.64 5.53
C LYS A 768 33.77 18.54 4.51
N ARG A 769 34.78 17.86 3.96
CA ARG A 769 34.59 16.70 3.08
C ARG A 769 34.11 15.47 3.85
N ASN A 770 34.60 15.23 5.07
CA ASN A 770 34.13 14.10 5.89
C ASN A 770 32.71 14.29 6.45
N MET A 771 32.26 15.52 6.73
CA MET A 771 30.85 15.80 7.11
C MET A 771 29.87 15.68 5.93
N GLU A 772 30.29 16.09 4.72
CA GLU A 772 29.50 15.85 3.51
C GLU A 772 29.42 14.33 3.21
N GLU A 773 30.47 13.57 3.49
CA GLU A 773 30.47 12.10 3.41
C GLU A 773 29.53 11.44 4.44
N MET A 774 29.44 11.89 5.70
CA MET A 774 28.44 11.39 6.67
C MET A 774 26.99 11.72 6.27
N MET A 775 26.78 12.85 5.59
CA MET A 775 25.46 13.25 5.11
C MET A 775 24.99 12.43 3.91
N ILE A 776 25.91 11.93 3.08
CA ILE A 776 25.63 10.95 2.03
C ILE A 776 25.47 9.55 2.65
N HIS A 777 26.21 9.21 3.70
CA HIS A 777 26.13 7.89 4.34
C HIS A 777 24.84 7.66 5.16
N ARG A 778 24.15 8.73 5.60
CA ARG A 778 22.77 8.65 6.13
C ARG A 778 21.68 8.66 5.05
N GLN A 779 21.99 8.98 3.77
CA GLN A 779 21.02 8.80 2.67
C GLN A 779 20.70 7.31 2.42
N SER A 780 21.47 6.38 3.00
CA SER A 780 21.32 4.93 2.85
C SER A 780 20.61 4.18 3.99
N LEU A 781 20.15 4.83 5.08
CA LEU A 781 19.56 4.09 6.22
C LEU A 781 18.04 3.85 6.11
N TRP A 782 17.71 3.09 5.06
CA TRP A 782 16.56 2.17 4.97
C TRP A 782 15.16 2.79 5.00
N ILE A 783 14.76 3.28 3.84
CA ILE A 783 13.38 3.13 3.37
C ILE A 783 13.29 1.69 2.85
N ASP A 784 12.46 0.85 3.46
CA ASP A 784 12.18 -0.49 2.94
C ASP A 784 11.74 -0.42 1.47
N VAL A 785 12.59 -0.92 0.57
CA VAL A 785 12.19 -1.53 -0.70
C VAL A 785 13.26 -2.56 -1.06
N ASP A 786 12.83 -3.78 -1.35
CA ASP A 786 13.63 -4.83 -1.98
C ASP A 786 14.43 -4.27 -3.18
N LEU A 787 15.75 -4.13 -3.06
CA LEU A 787 16.61 -3.92 -4.22
C LEU A 787 16.87 -5.28 -4.87
N PRO A 788 16.57 -5.45 -6.17
CA PRO A 788 16.83 -6.71 -6.85
C PRO A 788 18.33 -7.03 -6.84
N GLN A 789 18.65 -8.33 -6.81
CA GLN A 789 19.98 -8.86 -6.53
C GLN A 789 21.08 -8.36 -7.49
N ASN A 790 20.71 -7.91 -8.69
CA ASN A 790 21.59 -7.35 -9.71
C ASN A 790 22.07 -5.92 -9.42
N ILE A 791 21.53 -5.23 -8.42
CA ILE A 791 22.00 -3.90 -7.97
C ILE A 791 22.88 -4.02 -6.70
N ARG A 792 22.86 -5.18 -6.02
CA ARG A 792 23.73 -5.47 -4.86
C ARG A 792 25.16 -5.91 -5.24
N GLU A 793 25.33 -6.47 -6.43
CA GLU A 793 26.65 -6.75 -7.05
C GLU A 793 27.19 -5.52 -7.76
#